data_AF-A0A1Z8Q6K6-F1
#
_entry.id   AF-A0A1Z8Q6K6-F1
#
_cell.length_a   1.000
_cell.length_b   1.000
_cell.length_c   1.000
_cell.angle_alpha   90.00
_cell.angle_beta   90.00
_cell.angle_gamma   90.00
#
_symmetry.space_group_name_H-M   'P 1'
#
loop_
_entity.id
_entity.type
_entity.pdbx_description
1 polymer ?
#
loop_
_entity_poly.entity_id
_entity_poly.type
_entity_poly.pdbx_seq_one_letter_code
_entity_poly.pdbx_strand_id
1 'polypeptide(L)'
;MSIPVILEEPIVKGAPSPNEGSDGDKRYSYVPNKGLFHFIKYNGKWHSSAVYEENIGAITKKGVHTENIQSNHDIRLAPGKNVEVKEKRSMGTGVFTEGFSGNGWRLRYEDNEYNLELDSLTVRGTLHVYELLLQQLRATNGTVVVTSAGKVDSFSGSTGAETIVFDDPSGHNVCPFATNDIILCQRVSVNAGATVKQLVRRVASVSGKTITVASDVSGQPSDTTSIAKGDDFIRIGNTSTSSRQGGVIITSDLTNAPFVEVFDGVSSWSTWTGTAKIKARLGQLAGISDSDAGLSDTTKFGLYTNDVHLKGHIHATSGKIAGINISSGVLYSDNTTFGASNNGFYLNSDGKFSLKDKLTFDPSSSTLTLSGTAVIGATGWAHSSDATKIDGGDIYAGSVTADRITATTLSSISANLGSITAGSINIGSGSALINADGSAVFTSVTVTAQNGSSIGGFTSGSSALTANNISVGTGAIANSNGHWSFNSDGSSQLAGDRIRFQNDGDITIHTATSASQGIVFYDAYSSGSPSHSGNNWKIMNGSTVDGDGSAVTGSFNFLKDGTNEFIITNTSVHVPSNSVFYLGIGTDADTGFQRDSGRMRVYMVNQSAMYPNQGSTSATGNGYDLGRSTAKWRKLYVVQSNVGDLVMDNQSDARWILREQPDCILARNCKTQKTYKLDMTETSDYNNETWEDSVE
;
A
#
# COMPACT_ATOMS: atom_id res chain seq x y z
N MET A 1 62.52 90.63 -50.30
CA MET A 1 62.65 90.19 -51.70
C MET A 1 63.50 88.94 -51.66
N SER A 2 62.88 87.77 -51.82
CA SER A 2 63.53 86.48 -51.58
C SER A 2 63.35 85.61 -52.81
N ILE A 3 64.43 84.96 -53.25
CA ILE A 3 64.49 84.24 -54.53
C ILE A 3 63.52 83.03 -54.48
N PRO A 4 62.67 82.81 -55.50
CA PRO A 4 61.80 81.64 -55.52
C PRO A 4 62.63 80.37 -55.71
N VAL A 5 62.48 79.41 -54.79
CA VAL A 5 63.05 78.07 -54.96
C VAL A 5 62.26 77.36 -56.07
N ILE A 6 62.95 76.97 -57.14
CA ILE A 6 62.38 76.12 -58.19
C ILE A 6 62.35 74.69 -57.66
N LEU A 7 61.15 74.12 -57.52
CA LEU A 7 60.98 72.68 -57.37
C LEU A 7 60.86 72.07 -58.76
N GLU A 8 61.90 71.35 -59.19
CA GLU A 8 61.76 70.37 -60.26
C GLU A 8 61.10 69.11 -59.68
N GLU A 9 60.22 68.49 -60.47
CA GLU A 9 59.03 67.76 -60.02
C GLU A 9 59.25 66.25 -59.69
N PRO A 10 58.28 65.50 -59.09
CA PRO A 10 56.84 65.83 -58.97
C PRO A 10 56.13 65.59 -57.60
N ILE A 11 55.03 66.32 -57.40
CA ILE A 11 53.88 66.14 -56.45
C ILE A 11 54.15 65.91 -54.95
N VAL A 12 54.07 66.98 -54.15
CA VAL A 12 53.64 66.87 -52.73
C VAL A 12 52.11 66.96 -52.66
N LYS A 13 51.45 65.93 -52.11
CA LYS A 13 49.99 65.85 -51.94
C LYS A 13 49.44 67.12 -51.29
N GLY A 14 48.63 67.91 -52.02
CA GLY A 14 48.04 69.16 -51.52
C GLY A 14 48.58 70.45 -52.17
N ALA A 15 49.65 70.41 -52.95
CA ALA A 15 49.96 71.48 -53.89
C ALA A 15 49.02 71.42 -55.12
N PRO A 16 48.66 72.55 -55.76
CA PRO A 16 47.95 72.55 -57.05
C PRO A 16 48.76 71.82 -58.12
N SER A 17 48.12 71.05 -59.01
CA SER A 17 48.87 70.39 -60.08
C SER A 17 49.41 71.38 -61.13
N PRO A 18 50.49 71.05 -61.86
CA PRO A 18 51.11 71.96 -62.84
C PRO A 18 50.13 72.41 -63.93
N ASN A 19 49.21 71.54 -64.30
CA ASN A 19 48.22 71.75 -65.35
C ASN A 19 46.94 72.44 -64.85
N GLU A 20 46.76 72.63 -63.54
CA GLU A 20 45.64 73.39 -62.97
C GLU A 20 45.89 74.90 -63.05
N GLY A 21 44.88 75.65 -63.47
CA GLY A 21 44.86 77.12 -63.42
C GLY A 21 45.62 77.83 -64.55
N SER A 22 45.31 79.13 -64.69
CA SER A 22 45.98 80.08 -65.58
C SER A 22 46.98 80.95 -64.82
N ASP A 23 47.89 81.60 -65.53
CA ASP A 23 48.80 82.57 -64.91
C ASP A 23 48.03 83.72 -64.24
N GLY A 24 48.40 84.03 -63.00
CA GLY A 24 47.69 84.96 -62.12
C GLY A 24 46.80 84.28 -61.08
N ASP A 25 46.44 83.00 -61.24
CA ASP A 25 45.61 82.28 -60.27
C ASP A 25 46.28 82.18 -58.89
N LYS A 26 45.47 82.32 -57.83
CA LYS A 26 45.90 82.28 -56.43
C LYS A 26 45.12 81.23 -55.65
N ARG A 27 45.80 80.44 -54.84
CA ARG A 27 45.16 79.37 -54.04
C ARG A 27 45.81 79.23 -52.68
N TYR A 28 45.02 79.10 -51.63
CA TYR A 28 45.48 78.66 -50.32
C TYR A 28 45.27 77.16 -50.22
N SER A 29 46.31 76.41 -49.88
CA SER A 29 46.20 74.97 -49.68
C SER A 29 47.12 74.48 -48.56
N TYR A 30 46.62 73.52 -47.79
CA TYR A 30 47.38 72.90 -46.71
C TYR A 30 48.24 71.77 -47.27
N VAL A 31 49.55 71.89 -47.11
CA VAL A 31 50.51 70.86 -47.47
C VAL A 31 50.79 70.01 -46.21
N PRO A 32 50.44 68.71 -46.20
CA PRO A 32 50.67 67.83 -45.07
C PRO A 32 52.13 67.87 -44.62
N ASN A 33 52.33 67.93 -43.30
CA ASN A 33 53.63 68.02 -42.64
C ASN A 33 54.49 69.25 -43.03
N LYS A 34 53.91 70.27 -43.69
CA LYS A 34 54.59 71.52 -44.07
C LYS A 34 53.81 72.79 -43.70
N GLY A 35 52.49 72.74 -43.59
CA GLY A 35 51.66 73.88 -43.16
C GLY A 35 50.77 74.46 -44.26
N LEU A 36 50.20 75.65 -44.00
CA LEU A 36 49.37 76.37 -44.98
C LEU A 36 50.25 77.21 -45.91
N PHE A 37 50.06 77.04 -47.23
CA PHE A 37 50.78 77.80 -48.25
C PHE A 37 49.82 78.61 -49.12
N HIS A 38 50.27 79.80 -49.50
CA HIS A 38 49.69 80.59 -50.57
C HIS A 38 50.45 80.29 -51.86
N PHE A 39 49.75 79.73 -52.84
CA PHE A 39 50.25 79.42 -54.18
C PHE A 39 49.78 80.48 -55.17
N ILE A 40 50.66 80.91 -56.07
CA ILE A 40 50.38 81.86 -57.16
C ILE A 40 50.98 81.29 -58.46
N LYS A 41 50.21 81.22 -59.54
CA LYS A 41 50.71 80.74 -60.85
C LYS A 41 51.30 81.88 -61.67
N TYR A 42 52.49 81.68 -62.25
CA TYR A 42 53.16 82.65 -63.11
C TYR A 42 54.09 81.94 -64.12
N ASN A 43 54.04 82.37 -65.39
CA ASN A 43 54.77 81.78 -66.51
C ASN A 43 54.63 80.25 -66.59
N GLY A 44 53.40 79.75 -66.42
CA GLY A 44 53.04 78.34 -66.44
C GLY A 44 53.39 77.54 -65.17
N LYS A 45 54.07 78.14 -64.18
CA LYS A 45 54.54 77.44 -62.97
C LYS A 45 53.87 77.97 -61.70
N TRP A 46 53.62 77.08 -60.73
CA TRP A 46 53.13 77.45 -59.40
C TRP A 46 54.29 77.85 -58.48
N HIS A 47 54.24 79.06 -57.95
CA HIS A 47 55.13 79.54 -56.89
C HIS A 47 54.38 79.48 -55.55
N SER A 48 55.08 79.21 -54.45
CA SER A 48 54.47 79.14 -53.12
C SER A 48 55.19 80.01 -52.09
N SER A 49 54.44 80.52 -51.12
CA SER A 49 54.95 81.12 -49.90
C SER A 49 54.26 80.48 -48.69
N ALA A 50 55.03 80.16 -47.66
CA ALA A 50 54.46 79.77 -46.38
C ALA A 50 53.65 80.94 -45.80
N VAL A 51 52.49 80.64 -45.20
CA VAL A 51 51.73 81.61 -44.40
C VAL A 51 52.23 81.51 -42.97
N TYR A 52 53.05 82.47 -42.54
CA TYR A 52 53.51 82.56 -41.16
C TYR A 52 52.33 82.96 -40.24
N GLU A 53 52.23 82.31 -39.08
CA GLU A 53 51.04 82.35 -38.20
C GLU A 53 50.72 83.74 -37.63
N GLU A 54 51.69 84.65 -37.64
CA GLU A 54 51.63 86.01 -37.09
C GLU A 54 50.60 86.95 -37.75
N ASN A 55 49.96 86.56 -38.86
CA ASN A 55 48.96 87.37 -39.58
C ASN A 55 47.55 86.75 -39.68
N ILE A 56 47.22 85.70 -38.92
CA ILE A 56 45.82 85.24 -38.79
C ILE A 56 45.21 85.82 -37.52
N GLY A 57 44.54 86.97 -37.67
CA GLY A 57 43.83 87.62 -36.58
C GLY A 57 42.75 86.74 -35.96
N ALA A 58 42.88 86.48 -34.66
CA ALA A 58 41.89 85.93 -33.73
C ALA A 58 40.69 85.17 -34.34
N ILE A 59 40.88 83.87 -34.64
CA ILE A 59 39.75 82.95 -34.74
C ILE A 59 39.16 82.81 -33.33
N THR A 60 38.08 83.54 -33.06
CA THR A 60 37.28 83.43 -31.83
C THR A 60 36.59 82.07 -31.80
N LYS A 61 37.32 81.04 -31.35
CA LYS A 61 36.87 79.65 -31.33
C LYS A 61 35.89 79.45 -30.17
N LYS A 62 34.63 79.83 -30.39
CA LYS A 62 33.50 79.64 -29.47
C LYS A 62 33.12 78.14 -29.39
N GLY A 63 33.97 77.36 -28.75
CA GLY A 63 33.78 75.94 -28.45
C GLY A 63 34.19 75.64 -27.02
N VAL A 64 33.48 74.71 -26.37
CA VAL A 64 33.84 74.24 -25.03
C VAL A 64 35.15 73.45 -25.14
N HIS A 65 36.24 74.03 -24.65
CA HIS A 65 37.54 73.37 -24.57
C HIS A 65 37.67 72.69 -23.20
N THR A 66 37.59 71.36 -23.18
CA THR A 66 38.05 70.54 -22.04
C THR A 66 39.56 70.41 -22.13
N GLU A 67 40.28 71.48 -21.76
CA GLU A 67 41.75 71.49 -21.76
C GLU A 67 42.31 71.18 -20.38
N ASN A 68 43.06 70.06 -20.31
CA ASN A 68 43.99 69.82 -19.22
C ASN A 68 45.18 70.77 -19.41
N ILE A 69 45.12 71.95 -18.78
CA ILE A 69 46.23 72.90 -18.73
C ILE A 69 47.39 72.20 -18.01
N GLN A 70 48.38 71.72 -18.77
CA GLN A 70 49.52 71.02 -18.21
C GLN A 70 50.42 71.98 -17.43
N SER A 71 51.13 71.43 -16.45
CA SER A 71 52.28 72.07 -15.79
C SER A 71 53.10 72.84 -16.82
N ASN A 72 53.45 74.09 -16.51
CA ASN A 72 54.24 75.03 -17.33
C ASN A 72 53.46 75.97 -18.28
N HIS A 73 52.13 76.13 -18.13
CA HIS A 73 51.37 77.19 -18.82
C HIS A 73 50.84 78.27 -17.85
N ASP A 74 51.00 79.54 -18.22
CA ASP A 74 50.38 80.68 -17.51
C ASP A 74 48.87 80.74 -17.78
N ILE A 75 48.05 80.73 -16.73
CA ILE A 75 46.64 81.14 -16.83
C ILE A 75 46.58 82.67 -16.81
N ARG A 76 46.53 83.29 -18.00
CA ARG A 76 46.41 84.75 -18.14
C ARG A 76 44.95 85.18 -18.17
N LEU A 77 44.52 85.85 -17.11
CA LEU A 77 43.17 86.41 -16.98
C LEU A 77 43.18 87.87 -17.44
N ALA A 78 42.37 88.21 -18.45
CA ALA A 78 42.28 89.57 -18.95
C ALA A 78 41.53 90.47 -17.94
N PRO A 79 42.04 91.69 -17.63
CA PRO A 79 41.38 92.60 -16.71
C PRO A 79 40.00 93.03 -17.21
N GLY A 80 39.05 93.19 -16.29
CA GLY A 80 37.67 93.62 -16.59
C GLY A 80 36.64 92.52 -16.83
N LYS A 81 36.97 91.25 -16.50
CA LYS A 81 36.02 90.12 -16.47
C LYS A 81 36.19 89.29 -15.19
N ASN A 82 35.12 88.66 -14.75
CA ASN A 82 35.13 87.74 -13.61
C ASN A 82 35.66 86.36 -14.03
N VAL A 83 36.35 85.68 -13.12
CA VAL A 83 36.46 84.21 -13.16
C VAL A 83 35.19 83.66 -12.50
N GLU A 84 34.38 82.93 -13.27
CA GLU A 84 33.10 82.40 -12.80
C GLU A 84 33.14 80.87 -12.82
N VAL A 85 32.97 80.24 -11.66
CA VAL A 85 32.80 78.79 -11.54
C VAL A 85 31.32 78.47 -11.73
N LYS A 86 30.95 78.12 -12.97
CA LYS A 86 29.54 77.88 -13.33
C LYS A 86 29.00 76.59 -12.72
N GLU A 87 27.67 76.49 -12.72
CA GLU A 87 26.93 75.28 -12.32
C GLU A 87 27.17 74.82 -10.87
N LYS A 88 27.52 75.74 -9.96
CA LYS A 88 27.81 75.42 -8.54
C LYS A 88 28.98 74.42 -8.36
N ARG A 89 29.89 74.34 -9.34
CA ARG A 89 31.09 73.49 -9.27
C ARG A 89 32.14 74.07 -8.32
N SER A 90 33.21 73.32 -8.06
CA SER A 90 34.33 73.72 -7.20
C SER A 90 35.61 74.03 -7.97
N MET A 91 36.52 74.77 -7.33
CA MET A 91 37.93 74.92 -7.71
C MET A 91 38.79 74.36 -6.58
N GLY A 92 39.91 73.72 -6.88
CA GLY A 92 40.78 73.17 -5.85
C GLY A 92 41.86 72.24 -6.40
N THR A 93 42.53 71.56 -5.48
CA THR A 93 43.42 70.44 -5.80
C THR A 93 42.66 69.21 -6.31
N GLY A 94 43.31 68.41 -7.15
CA GLY A 94 42.72 67.17 -7.71
C GLY A 94 42.43 66.10 -6.65
N VAL A 95 43.18 66.11 -5.54
CA VAL A 95 42.86 65.40 -4.30
C VAL A 95 42.61 66.44 -3.23
N PHE A 96 41.52 66.30 -2.48
CA PHE A 96 41.16 67.18 -1.37
C PHE A 96 40.49 66.35 -0.27
N THR A 97 40.94 66.53 0.96
CA THR A 97 40.34 65.96 2.18
C THR A 97 40.05 67.11 3.12
N GLU A 98 38.86 67.14 3.70
CA GLU A 98 38.42 68.20 4.61
C GLU A 98 38.82 67.94 6.08
N GLY A 99 38.81 69.00 6.88
CA GLY A 99 39.00 69.00 8.32
C GLY A 99 40.40 69.42 8.77
N PHE A 100 40.60 69.43 10.10
CA PHE A 100 41.87 69.86 10.72
C PHE A 100 43.11 69.09 10.23
N SER A 101 42.95 67.79 9.91
CA SER A 101 43.98 66.94 9.31
C SER A 101 43.75 66.73 7.80
N GLY A 102 43.14 67.71 7.15
CA GLY A 102 42.83 67.71 5.73
C GLY A 102 44.07 67.76 4.84
N ASN A 103 43.85 67.84 3.53
CA ASN A 103 44.92 67.90 2.54
C ASN A 103 44.45 68.68 1.30
N GLY A 104 45.27 69.62 0.85
CA GLY A 104 45.00 70.43 -0.34
C GLY A 104 44.13 71.64 -0.05
N TRP A 105 43.53 72.21 -1.10
CA TRP A 105 42.61 73.34 -0.95
C TRP A 105 41.39 73.19 -1.85
N ARG A 106 40.27 73.76 -1.41
CA ARG A 106 39.03 73.78 -2.20
C ARG A 106 38.16 74.98 -1.90
N LEU A 107 37.78 75.69 -2.96
CA LEU A 107 36.63 76.59 -3.00
C LEU A 107 35.43 75.80 -3.55
N ARG A 108 34.37 75.64 -2.76
CA ARG A 108 33.17 74.87 -3.13
C ARG A 108 31.88 75.63 -2.80
N TYR A 109 30.80 75.27 -3.49
CA TYR A 109 29.45 75.70 -3.14
C TYR A 109 28.69 74.50 -2.56
N GLU A 110 28.22 74.61 -1.33
CA GLU A 110 27.60 73.53 -0.56
C GLU A 110 26.60 74.14 0.44
N ASP A 111 25.46 73.49 0.68
CA ASP A 111 24.40 73.97 1.58
C ASP A 111 23.93 75.44 1.38
N ASN A 112 23.98 75.88 0.12
CA ASN A 112 23.73 77.25 -0.35
C ASN A 112 24.81 78.30 -0.01
N GLU A 113 25.93 77.90 0.57
CA GLU A 113 27.05 78.75 0.97
C GLU A 113 28.32 78.48 0.15
N TYR A 114 29.26 79.44 0.15
CA TYR A 114 30.57 79.29 -0.48
C TYR A 114 31.64 79.05 0.58
N ASN A 115 32.25 77.87 0.55
CA ASN A 115 33.24 77.42 1.51
C ASN A 115 34.64 77.41 0.88
N LEU A 116 35.62 77.95 1.60
CA LEU A 116 37.03 77.94 1.21
C LEU A 116 37.87 77.30 2.33
N GLU A 117 38.53 76.19 2.00
CA GLU A 117 39.41 75.47 2.92
C GLU A 117 40.83 75.41 2.33
N LEU A 118 41.85 75.71 3.16
CA LEU A 118 43.27 75.79 2.78
C LEU A 118 44.19 75.71 4.01
N ASP A 119 45.45 75.31 3.79
CA ASP A 119 46.46 75.17 4.85
C ASP A 119 46.93 76.50 5.48
N SER A 120 46.97 77.59 4.72
CA SER A 120 47.58 78.86 5.17
C SER A 120 47.13 80.08 4.36
N LEU A 121 46.52 81.06 5.04
CA LEU A 121 46.13 82.35 4.48
C LEU A 121 47.10 83.46 4.92
N THR A 122 47.70 84.18 3.97
CA THR A 122 48.53 85.37 4.25
C THR A 122 47.91 86.61 3.59
N VAL A 123 47.50 87.59 4.40
CA VAL A 123 46.97 88.89 3.93
C VAL A 123 47.90 89.99 4.43
N ARG A 124 48.42 90.83 3.51
CA ARG A 124 49.32 91.96 3.85
C ARG A 124 48.59 93.26 4.18
N GLY A 125 47.36 93.42 3.71
CA GLY A 125 46.47 94.53 4.03
C GLY A 125 45.39 94.10 5.03
N THR A 126 44.21 94.70 4.94
CA THR A 126 43.07 94.36 5.80
C THR A 126 42.34 93.11 5.31
N LEU A 127 42.20 92.11 6.17
CA LEU A 127 41.20 91.05 6.01
C LEU A 127 39.89 91.53 6.65
N HIS A 128 38.81 91.62 5.87
CA HIS A 128 37.48 91.96 6.37
C HIS A 128 36.65 90.68 6.54
N VAL A 129 36.19 90.42 7.77
CA VAL A 129 35.31 89.28 8.11
C VAL A 129 34.26 89.76 9.12
N TYR A 130 33.06 89.19 9.07
CA TYR A 130 32.01 89.46 10.06
C TYR A 130 32.22 88.66 11.36
N GLU A 131 32.72 87.42 11.26
CA GLU A 131 33.00 86.53 12.38
C GLU A 131 34.25 85.68 12.10
N LEU A 132 35.06 85.40 13.14
CA LEU A 132 36.23 84.53 13.05
C LEU A 132 36.24 83.56 14.24
N LEU A 133 35.99 82.27 13.97
CA LEU A 133 36.06 81.21 14.96
C LEU A 133 37.48 80.63 15.02
N LEU A 134 38.13 80.71 16.19
CA LEU A 134 39.48 80.16 16.41
C LEU A 134 39.41 78.86 17.24
N GLN A 135 39.85 77.75 16.67
CA GLN A 135 39.94 76.46 17.34
C GLN A 135 41.40 76.18 17.76
N GLN A 136 41.70 76.23 19.06
CA GLN A 136 43.07 76.14 19.60
C GLN A 136 43.39 74.76 20.22
N LEU A 137 44.52 74.17 19.84
CA LEU A 137 45.09 73.00 20.52
C LEU A 137 45.73 73.39 21.87
N ARG A 138 45.48 72.59 22.92
CA ARG A 138 46.16 72.71 24.23
C ARG A 138 47.18 71.60 24.37
N ALA A 139 48.47 71.95 24.39
CA ALA A 139 49.53 71.04 24.78
C ALA A 139 49.66 70.98 26.30
N THR A 140 49.83 69.77 26.85
CA THR A 140 50.09 69.53 28.28
C THR A 140 51.29 68.60 28.42
N ASN A 141 52.25 68.94 29.27
CA ASN A 141 53.37 68.06 29.61
C ASN A 141 52.96 67.22 30.83
N GLY A 142 52.85 65.89 30.69
CA GLY A 142 52.42 65.02 31.77
C GLY A 142 50.92 64.72 31.81
N THR A 143 50.46 64.32 32.99
CA THR A 143 49.08 63.86 33.25
C THR A 143 48.12 65.02 33.51
N VAL A 144 46.93 64.95 32.93
CA VAL A 144 45.81 65.85 33.24
C VAL A 144 44.88 65.15 34.22
N VAL A 145 44.54 65.82 35.33
CA VAL A 145 43.50 65.36 36.26
C VAL A 145 42.33 66.36 36.22
N VAL A 146 41.16 65.89 35.78
CA VAL A 146 39.93 66.68 35.68
C VAL A 146 39.21 66.62 37.03
N THR A 147 39.39 67.67 37.82
CA THR A 147 38.84 67.82 39.18
C THR A 147 38.91 69.29 39.62
N SER A 148 38.48 69.61 40.85
CA SER A 148 38.71 70.92 41.48
C SER A 148 40.21 71.18 41.61
N ALA A 149 40.71 72.30 41.06
CA ALA A 149 42.15 72.63 41.09
C ALA A 149 42.38 74.12 41.40
N GLY A 150 43.35 74.42 42.25
CA GLY A 150 43.67 75.79 42.67
C GLY A 150 45.18 76.02 42.79
N LYS A 151 45.64 77.19 42.34
CA LYS A 151 47.04 77.61 42.37
C LYS A 151 47.32 78.51 43.57
N VAL A 152 48.35 78.22 44.35
CA VAL A 152 48.68 78.99 45.57
C VAL A 152 49.16 80.40 45.22
N ASP A 153 48.50 81.43 45.72
CA ASP A 153 48.94 82.83 45.63
C ASP A 153 49.79 83.23 46.86
N SER A 154 49.38 82.82 48.06
CA SER A 154 50.16 82.96 49.28
C SER A 154 49.76 81.91 50.33
N PHE A 155 50.59 81.73 51.36
CA PHE A 155 50.31 80.80 52.46
C PHE A 155 50.95 81.30 53.76
N SER A 156 50.45 80.83 54.90
CA SER A 156 50.95 81.14 56.24
C SER A 156 50.64 80.00 57.24
N GLY A 157 51.14 80.11 58.47
CA GLY A 157 50.96 79.10 59.52
C GLY A 157 52.08 78.06 59.57
N SER A 158 51.89 77.04 60.41
CA SER A 158 52.85 75.95 60.63
C SER A 158 52.59 74.78 59.67
N THR A 159 53.63 74.02 59.33
CA THR A 159 53.51 72.82 58.50
C THR A 159 52.45 71.86 59.04
N GLY A 160 51.55 71.42 58.16
CA GLY A 160 50.42 70.54 58.48
C GLY A 160 49.18 71.23 59.05
N ALA A 161 49.24 72.55 59.30
CA ALA A 161 48.13 73.39 59.74
C ALA A 161 48.10 74.72 58.96
N GLU A 162 48.53 74.69 57.70
CA GLU A 162 48.72 75.90 56.90
C GLU A 162 47.38 76.58 56.56
N THR A 163 47.42 77.90 56.41
CA THR A 163 46.37 78.68 55.75
C THR A 163 46.85 79.05 54.36
N ILE A 164 46.11 78.63 53.33
CA ILE A 164 46.47 78.74 51.92
C ILE A 164 45.48 79.69 51.23
N VAL A 165 46.00 80.71 50.58
CA VAL A 165 45.24 81.65 49.75
C VAL A 165 45.47 81.27 48.30
N PHE A 166 44.41 80.95 47.56
CA PHE A 166 44.52 80.65 46.14
C PHE A 166 44.50 81.92 45.27
N ASP A 167 45.10 81.78 44.09
CA ASP A 167 44.97 82.72 42.99
C ASP A 167 43.51 82.75 42.52
N ASP A 168 43.02 83.96 42.27
CA ASP A 168 41.65 84.21 41.82
C ASP A 168 41.68 85.23 40.69
N PRO A 169 41.93 84.77 39.45
CA PRO A 169 41.94 85.64 38.27
C PRO A 169 40.58 86.27 37.96
N SER A 170 39.50 85.78 38.57
CA SER A 170 38.14 86.26 38.38
C SER A 170 37.71 87.34 39.39
N GLY A 171 38.44 87.50 40.49
CA GLY A 171 38.15 88.47 41.54
C GLY A 171 36.85 88.20 42.33
N HIS A 172 36.33 86.97 42.28
CA HIS A 172 35.07 86.58 42.94
C HIS A 172 35.23 86.12 44.40
N ASN A 173 36.46 86.05 44.91
CA ASN A 173 36.83 85.60 46.25
C ASN A 173 36.28 84.19 46.58
N VAL A 174 36.49 83.24 45.68
CA VAL A 174 36.10 81.83 45.85
C VAL A 174 37.28 80.89 45.60
N CYS A 175 37.32 79.76 46.29
CA CYS A 175 38.19 78.63 45.94
C CYS A 175 37.34 77.42 45.47
N PRO A 176 37.93 76.47 44.71
CA PRO A 176 37.20 75.32 44.17
C PRO A 176 37.08 74.15 45.16
N PHE A 177 37.62 74.31 46.37
CA PHE A 177 37.66 73.30 47.42
C PHE A 177 36.57 73.51 48.47
N ALA A 178 36.24 72.46 49.20
CA ALA A 178 35.30 72.47 50.31
C ALA A 178 35.90 71.73 51.52
N THR A 179 35.32 71.94 52.70
CA THR A 179 35.67 71.19 53.91
C THR A 179 35.70 69.68 53.67
N ASN A 180 36.67 69.01 54.27
CA ASN A 180 36.99 67.59 54.14
C ASN A 180 37.51 67.13 52.78
N ASP A 181 37.72 68.01 51.79
CA ASP A 181 38.41 67.63 50.56
C ASP A 181 39.83 67.14 50.87
N ILE A 182 40.25 66.07 50.18
CA ILE A 182 41.63 65.61 50.15
C ILE A 182 42.28 66.27 48.93
N ILE A 183 43.26 67.12 49.17
CA ILE A 183 43.99 67.83 48.13
C ILE A 183 45.43 67.32 48.02
N LEU A 184 45.91 67.21 46.79
CA LEU A 184 47.24 66.75 46.41
C LEU A 184 47.94 67.86 45.62
N CYS A 185 49.14 68.26 46.02
CA CYS A 185 50.09 68.94 45.13
C CYS A 185 51.16 67.92 44.75
N GLN A 186 51.36 67.70 43.45
CA GLN A 186 52.43 66.84 42.95
C GLN A 186 53.18 67.50 41.78
N ARG A 187 54.52 67.62 41.90
CA ARG A 187 55.39 68.15 40.84
C ARG A 187 56.68 67.34 40.73
N VAL A 188 57.18 67.17 39.52
CA VAL A 188 58.46 66.51 39.23
C VAL A 188 59.48 67.57 38.81
N SER A 189 60.65 67.60 39.42
CA SER A 189 61.78 68.39 38.89
C SER A 189 62.35 67.72 37.65
N VAL A 190 62.30 68.41 36.50
CA VAL A 190 62.92 67.95 35.24
C VAL A 190 64.45 67.99 35.25
N ASN A 191 65.05 68.70 36.21
CA ASN A 191 66.50 68.73 36.41
C ASN A 191 66.85 68.03 37.73
N ALA A 192 67.79 67.07 37.66
CA ALA A 192 68.37 66.33 38.79
C ALA A 192 67.41 65.44 39.63
N GLY A 193 67.02 64.30 39.07
CA GLY A 193 67.12 62.96 39.69
C GLY A 193 66.44 62.57 41.01
N ALA A 194 66.01 63.48 41.90
CA ALA A 194 65.70 63.10 43.29
C ALA A 194 64.70 64.00 44.05
N THR A 195 63.79 64.74 43.40
CA THR A 195 62.68 65.38 44.15
C THR A 195 61.39 65.44 43.33
N VAL A 196 60.46 64.55 43.67
CA VAL A 196 59.03 64.77 43.47
C VAL A 196 58.55 65.58 44.66
N LYS A 197 58.00 66.76 44.43
CA LYS A 197 57.18 67.44 45.44
C LYS A 197 55.87 66.67 45.55
N GLN A 198 55.55 66.16 46.73
CA GLN A 198 54.27 65.51 47.02
C GLN A 198 53.77 66.01 48.38
N LEU A 199 52.60 66.63 48.38
CA LEU A 199 51.94 67.16 49.57
C LEU A 199 50.48 66.73 49.57
N VAL A 200 50.05 66.09 50.66
CA VAL A 200 48.67 65.67 50.88
C VAL A 200 48.11 66.41 52.08
N ARG A 201 46.90 66.94 51.94
CA ARG A 201 46.20 67.68 52.99
C ARG A 201 44.71 67.38 52.96
N ARG A 202 44.07 67.42 54.13
CA ARG A 202 42.62 67.60 54.25
C ARG A 202 42.31 69.08 54.37
N VAL A 203 41.26 69.55 53.71
CA VAL A 203 40.73 70.91 53.92
C VAL A 203 39.95 70.93 55.23
N ALA A 204 40.44 71.64 56.24
CA ALA A 204 39.80 71.75 57.55
C ALA A 204 38.69 72.81 57.56
N SER A 205 38.86 73.92 56.82
CA SER A 205 37.87 74.98 56.65
C SER A 205 38.10 75.77 55.36
N VAL A 206 37.06 76.50 54.92
CA VAL A 206 37.09 77.36 53.73
C VAL A 206 36.47 78.71 54.08
N SER A 207 37.09 79.80 53.64
CA SER A 207 36.58 81.18 53.75
C SER A 207 37.01 81.98 52.53
N GLY A 208 36.06 82.20 51.61
CA GLY A 208 36.33 82.84 50.32
C GLY A 208 37.35 82.06 49.47
N LYS A 209 38.39 82.75 48.99
CA LYS A 209 39.52 82.11 48.28
C LYS A 209 40.59 81.47 49.19
N THR A 210 40.38 81.49 50.50
CA THR A 210 41.31 80.99 51.52
C THR A 210 40.81 79.69 52.13
N ILE A 211 41.73 78.75 52.38
CA ILE A 211 41.45 77.52 53.13
C ILE A 211 42.42 77.38 54.31
N THR A 212 41.99 76.70 55.36
CA THR A 212 42.92 76.12 56.36
C THR A 212 42.98 74.62 56.13
N VAL A 213 44.18 74.04 56.13
CA VAL A 213 44.39 72.60 55.96
C VAL A 213 44.76 71.88 57.26
N ALA A 214 44.61 70.56 57.26
CA ALA A 214 45.13 69.64 58.26
C ALA A 214 45.91 68.51 57.56
N SER A 215 47.06 68.12 58.10
CA SER A 215 47.82 66.95 57.66
C SER A 215 47.40 65.69 58.43
N ASP A 216 46.12 65.31 58.34
CA ASP A 216 45.52 64.18 59.06
C ASP A 216 44.77 63.18 58.16
N VAL A 217 45.07 63.16 56.85
CA VAL A 217 44.49 62.18 55.93
C VAL A 217 45.05 60.80 56.24
N SER A 218 44.15 59.83 56.49
CA SER A 218 44.54 58.47 56.85
C SER A 218 45.44 57.84 55.77
N GLY A 219 46.61 57.37 56.20
CA GLY A 219 47.63 56.73 55.37
C GLY A 219 48.46 57.67 54.49
N GLN A 220 48.32 59.00 54.60
CA GLN A 220 49.07 59.95 53.76
C GLN A 220 50.60 59.79 53.87
N PRO A 221 51.36 60.11 52.81
CA PRO A 221 52.82 60.10 52.85
C PRO A 221 53.36 61.27 53.68
N SER A 222 54.60 61.14 54.15
CA SER A 222 55.34 62.28 54.71
C SER A 222 55.57 63.36 53.65
N ASP A 223 55.46 64.63 54.04
CA ASP A 223 55.75 65.77 53.16
C ASP A 223 57.19 65.71 52.62
N THR A 224 57.36 65.87 51.32
CA THR A 224 58.69 65.88 50.68
C THR A 224 59.39 67.25 50.78
N THR A 225 58.61 68.33 50.88
CA THR A 225 59.04 69.75 50.90
C THR A 225 57.92 70.61 51.51
N SER A 226 58.11 71.91 51.77
CA SER A 226 57.01 72.82 52.16
C SER A 226 56.10 73.24 51.00
N ILE A 227 54.92 73.81 51.31
CA ILE A 227 54.10 74.58 50.36
C ILE A 227 54.92 75.79 49.83
N ALA A 228 54.63 76.21 48.59
CA ALA A 228 55.23 77.37 47.94
C ALA A 228 54.19 78.16 47.10
N LYS A 229 54.44 79.45 46.87
CA LYS A 229 53.66 80.24 45.90
C LYS A 229 53.77 79.61 44.51
N GLY A 230 52.64 79.56 43.81
CA GLY A 230 52.52 78.99 42.48
C GLY A 230 52.42 77.47 42.44
N ASP A 231 52.35 76.76 43.58
CA ASP A 231 51.98 75.34 43.61
C ASP A 231 50.54 75.13 43.11
N ASP A 232 50.30 74.05 42.37
CA ASP A 232 48.96 73.63 41.95
C ASP A 232 48.49 72.49 42.86
N PHE A 233 47.38 72.69 43.56
CA PHE A 233 46.68 71.63 44.29
C PHE A 233 45.48 71.14 43.47
N ILE A 234 45.23 69.83 43.50
CA ILE A 234 44.06 69.18 42.91
C ILE A 234 43.28 68.41 43.98
N ARG A 235 41.95 68.37 43.90
CA ARG A 235 41.11 67.52 44.75
C ARG A 235 41.16 66.08 44.25
N ILE A 236 41.73 65.18 45.05
CA ILE A 236 41.77 63.74 44.75
C ILE A 236 40.67 62.95 45.46
N GLY A 237 40.00 63.54 46.45
CA GLY A 237 38.91 62.88 47.19
C GLY A 237 38.26 63.79 48.22
N ASN A 238 37.47 63.21 49.14
CA ASN A 238 36.90 63.89 50.30
C ASN A 238 36.63 62.87 51.43
N THR A 239 36.95 63.18 52.67
CA THR A 239 36.84 62.21 53.79
C THR A 239 35.40 61.94 54.26
N SER A 240 34.40 62.68 53.76
CA SER A 240 33.00 62.55 54.21
C SER A 240 31.94 62.61 53.10
N THR A 241 32.16 63.44 52.07
CA THR A 241 31.14 63.77 51.06
C THR A 241 31.39 62.98 49.78
N SER A 242 30.62 61.90 49.56
CA SER A 242 30.79 60.98 48.43
C SER A 242 30.78 61.65 47.06
N SER A 243 29.93 62.65 46.82
CA SER A 243 29.91 63.43 45.57
C SER A 243 31.18 64.23 45.28
N ARG A 244 32.14 64.27 46.22
CA ARG A 244 33.47 64.89 46.07
C ARG A 244 34.62 63.87 46.11
N GLN A 245 34.32 62.58 45.96
CA GLN A 245 35.29 61.47 46.03
C GLN A 245 35.82 60.98 44.66
N GLY A 246 35.36 61.57 43.56
CA GLY A 246 35.75 61.19 42.20
C GLY A 246 36.28 62.31 41.31
N GLY A 247 36.76 61.89 40.14
CA GLY A 247 37.36 62.71 39.08
C GLY A 247 37.83 61.85 37.89
N VAL A 248 38.53 62.45 36.94
CA VAL A 248 39.07 61.74 35.75
C VAL A 248 40.57 62.00 35.60
N ILE A 249 41.34 60.96 35.27
CA ILE A 249 42.76 61.03 34.93
C ILE A 249 42.92 60.76 33.43
N ILE A 250 43.70 61.59 32.74
CA ILE A 250 44.06 61.42 31.32
C ILE A 250 45.58 61.48 31.24
N THR A 251 46.22 60.43 30.71
CA THR A 251 47.68 60.32 30.72
C THR A 251 48.24 59.56 29.51
N SER A 252 49.39 60.03 29.02
CA SER A 252 50.31 59.31 28.13
C SER A 252 51.61 58.88 28.82
N ASP A 253 51.90 59.42 30.00
CA ASP A 253 53.26 59.49 30.55
C ASP A 253 53.43 58.74 31.89
N LEU A 254 52.33 58.27 32.51
CA LEU A 254 52.41 57.40 33.69
C LEU A 254 52.80 55.97 33.31
N THR A 255 53.30 55.21 34.29
CA THR A 255 53.43 53.75 34.15
C THR A 255 52.07 53.15 33.74
N ASN A 256 52.08 52.28 32.73
CA ASN A 256 50.89 51.66 32.12
C ASN A 256 49.96 52.61 31.34
N ALA A 257 50.39 53.82 31.01
CA ALA A 257 49.75 54.70 30.03
C ALA A 257 49.91 54.19 28.59
N PRO A 258 49.08 54.61 27.60
CA PRO A 258 48.05 55.65 27.70
C PRO A 258 46.70 55.14 28.19
N PHE A 259 46.03 55.94 29.05
CA PHE A 259 44.66 55.68 29.45
C PHE A 259 43.88 56.94 29.85
N VAL A 260 42.56 56.82 29.78
CA VAL A 260 41.57 57.66 30.48
C VAL A 260 40.97 56.82 31.61
N GLU A 261 41.03 57.29 32.84
CA GLU A 261 40.52 56.60 34.03
C GLU A 261 39.51 57.48 34.79
N VAL A 262 38.31 56.94 35.03
CA VAL A 262 37.34 57.49 35.96
C VAL A 262 37.58 56.83 37.32
N PHE A 263 37.82 57.64 38.34
CA PHE A 263 37.94 57.18 39.72
C PHE A 263 36.83 57.76 40.61
N ASP A 264 36.41 57.01 41.63
CA ASP A 264 35.46 57.45 42.65
C ASP A 264 35.62 56.68 43.97
N GLY A 265 35.08 57.23 45.06
CA GLY A 265 35.11 56.64 46.40
C GLY A 265 36.39 56.92 47.20
N VAL A 266 37.24 57.86 46.75
CA VAL A 266 38.49 58.24 47.43
C VAL A 266 38.19 59.00 48.73
N SER A 267 38.14 58.25 49.84
CA SER A 267 37.96 58.75 51.21
C SER A 267 39.26 58.87 52.02
N SER A 268 40.38 58.37 51.47
CA SER A 268 41.69 58.29 52.15
C SER A 268 42.84 58.17 51.14
N TRP A 269 44.09 58.26 51.60
CA TRP A 269 45.25 58.05 50.74
C TRP A 269 45.41 56.57 50.32
N SER A 270 45.03 55.63 51.17
CA SER A 270 45.05 54.20 50.80
C SER A 270 44.05 53.90 49.68
N THR A 271 42.87 54.52 49.67
CA THR A 271 41.93 54.42 48.54
C THR A 271 42.45 55.11 47.27
N TRP A 272 43.12 56.27 47.40
CA TRP A 272 43.74 56.96 46.27
C TRP A 272 44.83 56.12 45.58
N THR A 273 45.63 55.40 46.36
CA THR A 273 46.72 54.56 45.85
C THR A 273 46.28 53.16 45.45
N GLY A 274 45.17 52.65 45.97
CA GLY A 274 44.58 51.35 45.62
C GLY A 274 43.87 51.30 44.26
N THR A 275 43.52 50.09 43.84
CA THR A 275 42.77 49.80 42.60
C THR A 275 41.27 49.97 42.74
N ALA A 276 40.70 49.81 43.94
CA ALA A 276 39.24 49.88 44.19
C ALA A 276 38.58 51.24 43.85
N LYS A 277 39.38 52.31 43.70
CA LYS A 277 38.88 53.61 43.21
C LYS A 277 38.47 53.58 41.73
N ILE A 278 39.09 52.70 40.93
CA ILE A 278 38.92 52.66 39.47
C ILE A 278 37.51 52.19 39.17
N LYS A 279 36.72 53.03 38.49
CA LYS A 279 35.33 52.71 38.08
C LYS A 279 35.22 52.40 36.60
N ALA A 280 35.99 53.12 35.79
CA ALA A 280 36.19 52.79 34.38
C ALA A 280 37.60 53.17 33.94
N ARG A 281 38.23 52.35 33.09
CA ARG A 281 39.45 52.72 32.35
C ARG A 281 39.31 52.38 30.88
N LEU A 282 39.60 53.35 30.01
CA LEU A 282 39.70 53.17 28.56
C LEU A 282 41.16 53.40 28.13
N GLY A 283 41.73 52.46 27.37
CA GLY A 283 43.14 52.48 26.95
C GLY A 283 43.87 51.26 27.50
N GLN A 284 45.12 51.44 27.93
CA GLN A 284 45.95 50.36 28.46
C GLN A 284 45.49 49.92 29.86
N LEU A 285 45.15 48.63 29.98
CA LEU A 285 44.60 48.01 31.19
C LEU A 285 45.70 47.41 32.10
N ALA A 286 46.96 47.56 31.72
CA ALA A 286 48.10 47.11 32.51
C ALA A 286 48.11 47.72 33.92
N GLY A 287 48.46 46.91 34.93
CA GLY A 287 48.41 47.28 36.33
C GLY A 287 47.02 47.19 37.00
N ILE A 288 45.99 46.73 36.28
CA ILE A 288 44.73 46.26 36.88
C ILE A 288 44.81 44.74 36.99
N SER A 289 44.61 44.21 38.20
CA SER A 289 44.57 42.78 38.46
C SER A 289 43.14 42.36 38.78
N ASP A 290 42.49 41.67 37.86
CA ASP A 290 41.16 41.10 38.01
C ASP A 290 41.08 39.77 37.24
N SER A 291 40.99 38.66 37.98
CA SER A 291 40.91 37.31 37.41
C SER A 291 39.61 37.06 36.66
N ASP A 292 38.52 37.66 37.14
CA ASP A 292 37.16 37.37 36.69
C ASP A 292 36.89 38.15 35.38
N ALA A 293 37.50 39.34 35.25
CA ALA A 293 37.61 40.08 34.00
C ALA A 293 38.66 39.53 33.00
N GLY A 294 39.40 38.47 33.35
CA GLY A 294 40.44 37.89 32.48
C GLY A 294 41.68 38.78 32.28
N LEU A 295 41.96 39.67 33.25
CA LEU A 295 43.13 40.53 33.30
C LEU A 295 44.28 39.86 34.08
N SER A 296 44.88 38.86 33.43
CA SER A 296 46.10 38.17 33.89
C SER A 296 47.36 38.55 33.09
N ASP A 297 47.20 39.32 32.01
CA ASP A 297 48.26 39.66 31.04
C ASP A 297 48.45 41.19 30.95
N THR A 298 49.70 41.62 30.90
CA THR A 298 50.17 42.94 31.36
C THR A 298 50.23 44.01 30.27
N THR A 299 49.61 43.80 29.11
CA THR A 299 49.70 44.72 27.95
C THR A 299 48.39 44.97 27.19
N LYS A 300 47.25 44.44 27.66
CA LYS A 300 45.96 44.57 26.97
C LYS A 300 45.46 46.02 26.91
N PHE A 301 44.86 46.39 25.77
CA PHE A 301 44.09 47.62 25.60
C PHE A 301 42.59 47.29 25.56
N GLY A 302 41.74 48.16 26.13
CA GLY A 302 40.30 47.98 26.08
C GLY A 302 39.54 48.95 27.00
N LEU A 303 38.30 48.57 27.32
CA LEU A 303 37.47 49.20 28.34
C LEU A 303 37.31 48.23 29.51
N TYR A 304 37.76 48.63 30.70
CA TYR A 304 37.52 47.94 31.96
C TYR A 304 36.52 48.76 32.79
N THR A 305 35.41 48.13 33.20
CA THR A 305 34.35 48.69 34.06
C THR A 305 33.47 47.53 34.55
N ASN A 306 32.76 47.70 35.66
CA ASN A 306 31.82 46.69 36.16
C ASN A 306 30.57 46.57 35.28
N ASP A 307 30.06 47.70 34.80
CA ASP A 307 28.81 47.80 34.04
C ASP A 307 29.03 48.56 32.72
N VAL A 308 28.52 48.01 31.62
CA VAL A 308 28.57 48.63 30.29
C VAL A 308 27.29 48.33 29.50
N HIS A 309 26.66 49.37 28.96
CA HIS A 309 25.44 49.26 28.15
C HIS A 309 25.75 49.52 26.68
N LEU A 310 26.05 48.46 25.93
CA LEU A 310 26.38 48.53 24.49
C LEU A 310 25.14 48.33 23.60
N LYS A 311 25.14 48.99 22.44
CA LYS A 311 24.15 48.83 21.37
C LYS A 311 24.86 48.77 20.01
N GLY A 312 24.20 48.22 19.00
CA GLY A 312 24.75 48.07 17.65
C GLY A 312 25.46 46.74 17.44
N HIS A 313 26.34 46.68 16.44
CA HIS A 313 27.10 45.46 16.13
C HIS A 313 28.26 45.28 17.11
N ILE A 314 28.28 44.14 17.81
CA ILE A 314 29.40 43.73 18.67
C ILE A 314 30.21 42.68 17.90
N HIS A 315 31.46 43.01 17.56
CA HIS A 315 32.37 42.10 16.87
C HIS A 315 33.33 41.45 17.87
N ALA A 316 33.03 40.22 18.29
CA ALA A 316 33.85 39.45 19.23
C ALA A 316 34.43 38.21 18.54
N THR A 317 35.76 38.13 18.48
CA THR A 317 36.52 37.00 17.92
C THR A 317 37.19 36.13 18.99
N SER A 318 37.27 36.64 20.21
CA SER A 318 37.79 35.98 21.40
C SER A 318 37.15 36.58 22.65
N GLY A 319 36.97 35.80 23.72
CA GLY A 319 36.55 36.30 25.03
C GLY A 319 35.62 35.36 25.78
N LYS A 320 34.85 35.89 26.73
CA LYS A 320 33.86 35.13 27.50
C LYS A 320 32.67 36.01 27.87
N ILE A 321 31.44 35.52 27.70
CA ILE A 321 30.20 36.19 28.08
C ILE A 321 29.32 35.20 28.84
N ALA A 322 28.91 35.54 30.06
CA ALA A 322 28.00 34.74 30.91
C ALA A 322 28.36 33.24 31.01
N GLY A 323 29.66 32.92 31.08
CA GLY A 323 30.17 31.54 31.12
C GLY A 323 30.52 30.93 29.76
N ILE A 324 30.00 31.47 28.66
CA ILE A 324 30.28 30.99 27.29
C ILE A 324 31.54 31.66 26.75
N ASN A 325 32.54 30.85 26.40
CA ASN A 325 33.73 31.31 25.70
C ASN A 325 33.40 31.60 24.23
N ILE A 326 34.03 32.64 23.70
CA ILE A 326 34.02 33.04 22.31
C ILE A 326 35.41 32.76 21.76
N SER A 327 35.48 32.06 20.65
CA SER A 327 36.70 31.87 19.85
C SER A 327 36.34 31.98 18.36
N SER A 328 37.35 32.06 17.49
CA SER A 328 37.13 32.13 16.04
C SER A 328 36.25 30.97 15.56
N GLY A 329 35.06 31.30 15.04
CA GLY A 329 34.09 30.33 14.52
C GLY A 329 33.40 29.43 15.56
N VAL A 330 33.53 29.67 16.88
CA VAL A 330 32.91 28.78 17.88
C VAL A 330 32.52 29.49 19.19
N LEU A 331 31.36 29.12 19.73
CA LEU A 331 30.84 29.46 21.06
C LEU A 331 30.71 28.18 21.89
N TYR A 332 31.30 28.15 23.10
CA TYR A 332 31.34 26.92 23.91
C TYR A 332 31.48 27.19 25.41
N SER A 333 30.97 26.33 26.30
CA SER A 333 31.07 26.57 27.75
C SER A 333 32.45 26.23 28.33
N ASP A 334 33.00 25.06 27.99
CA ASP A 334 34.21 24.53 28.65
C ASP A 334 35.15 23.81 27.68
N ASN A 335 34.61 23.15 26.65
CA ASN A 335 35.37 22.33 25.71
C ASN A 335 35.12 22.78 24.27
N THR A 336 36.14 22.84 23.42
CA THR A 336 35.99 23.19 21.99
C THR A 336 35.50 22.02 21.14
N THR A 337 35.26 20.85 21.74
CA THR A 337 34.80 19.64 21.07
C THR A 337 33.27 19.56 21.03
N PHE A 338 32.72 19.40 19.82
CA PHE A 338 31.31 19.10 19.57
C PHE A 338 30.86 17.81 20.29
N GLY A 339 29.67 17.81 20.89
CA GLY A 339 29.09 16.63 21.52
C GLY A 339 29.80 16.12 22.78
N ALA A 340 30.76 16.86 23.34
CA ALA A 340 31.47 16.44 24.54
C ALA A 340 30.58 16.51 25.79
N SER A 341 30.56 15.45 26.60
CA SER A 341 29.70 15.32 27.79
C SER A 341 29.94 16.39 28.87
N ASN A 342 31.13 17.01 28.89
CA ASN A 342 31.49 18.10 29.78
C ASN A 342 31.21 19.51 29.22
N ASN A 343 30.59 19.63 28.04
CA ASN A 343 30.35 20.91 27.38
C ASN A 343 28.86 21.29 27.42
N GLY A 344 28.47 22.18 28.33
CA GLY A 344 27.07 22.56 28.55
C GLY A 344 26.40 23.20 27.34
N PHE A 345 27.15 23.90 26.50
CA PHE A 345 26.69 24.52 25.26
C PHE A 345 27.81 24.50 24.21
N TYR A 346 27.43 24.32 22.95
CA TYR A 346 28.32 24.40 21.79
C TYR A 346 27.57 24.89 20.54
N LEU A 347 28.18 25.80 19.80
CA LEU A 347 27.78 26.20 18.44
C LEU A 347 29.03 26.56 17.63
N ASN A 348 29.18 26.03 16.41
CA ASN A 348 30.29 26.40 15.52
C ASN A 348 29.83 26.95 14.15
N SER A 349 30.78 27.47 13.36
CA SER A 349 30.58 28.04 12.02
C SER A 349 30.04 27.05 10.99
N ASP A 350 30.24 25.75 11.20
CA ASP A 350 29.72 24.69 10.31
C ASP A 350 28.24 24.38 10.60
N GLY A 351 27.64 25.03 11.61
CA GLY A 351 26.27 24.79 12.05
C GLY A 351 26.11 23.64 13.04
N LYS A 352 27.20 23.06 13.56
CA LYS A 352 27.13 22.03 14.61
C LYS A 352 26.66 22.68 15.92
N PHE A 353 25.62 22.13 16.52
CA PHE A 353 25.06 22.57 17.80
C PHE A 353 24.97 21.42 18.78
N SER A 354 25.40 21.58 20.03
CA SER A 354 25.18 20.55 21.05
C SER A 354 24.99 21.07 22.47
N LEU A 355 24.10 20.40 23.21
CA LEU A 355 24.02 20.45 24.67
C LEU A 355 24.58 19.14 25.22
N LYS A 356 25.86 19.17 25.62
CA LYS A 356 26.65 18.00 26.01
C LYS A 356 26.65 16.90 24.93
N ASP A 357 26.75 15.65 25.36
CA ASP A 357 26.55 14.43 24.58
C ASP A 357 25.07 14.05 24.42
N LYS A 358 24.13 14.92 24.84
CA LYS A 358 22.71 14.56 25.01
C LYS A 358 21.81 15.05 23.89
N LEU A 359 21.94 16.29 23.48
CA LEU A 359 21.26 16.84 22.31
C LEU A 359 22.32 17.32 21.33
N THR A 360 22.42 16.72 20.16
CA THR A 360 23.40 17.13 19.14
C THR A 360 22.74 17.27 17.78
N PHE A 361 23.06 18.34 17.06
CA PHE A 361 22.75 18.53 15.66
C PHE A 361 24.05 18.59 14.88
N ASP A 362 24.23 17.65 13.96
CA ASP A 362 25.37 17.62 13.05
C ASP A 362 24.86 17.73 11.60
N PRO A 363 25.06 18.88 10.92
CA PRO A 363 24.64 19.05 9.54
C PRO A 363 25.49 18.23 8.55
N SER A 364 26.68 17.74 8.94
CA SER A 364 27.50 16.90 8.05
C SER A 364 26.91 15.50 7.85
N SER A 365 26.11 15.01 8.81
CA SER A 365 25.30 13.79 8.71
C SER A 365 23.79 14.06 8.58
N SER A 366 23.36 15.32 8.58
CA SER A 366 21.94 15.74 8.65
C SER A 366 21.15 15.13 9.82
N THR A 367 21.82 14.87 10.95
CA THR A 367 21.21 14.17 12.10
C THR A 367 20.97 15.10 13.29
N LEU A 368 19.76 15.07 13.82
CA LEU A 368 19.44 15.47 15.18
C LEU A 368 19.45 14.23 16.09
N THR A 369 20.42 14.12 16.98
CA THR A 369 20.53 13.02 17.94
C THR A 369 20.05 13.47 19.32
N LEU A 370 19.19 12.66 19.95
CA LEU A 370 18.84 12.78 21.36
C LEU A 370 19.22 11.50 22.11
N SER A 371 20.23 11.58 22.99
CA SER A 371 20.58 10.52 23.94
C SER A 371 19.72 10.64 25.20
N GLY A 372 18.42 10.36 25.07
CA GLY A 372 17.43 10.47 26.14
C GLY A 372 15.99 10.39 25.64
N THR A 373 15.03 10.73 26.50
CA THR A 373 13.60 10.75 26.15
C THR A 373 13.22 12.08 25.48
N ALA A 374 12.67 12.02 24.26
CA ALA A 374 12.03 13.17 23.63
C ALA A 374 10.59 13.30 24.12
N VAL A 375 10.21 14.48 24.63
CA VAL A 375 8.80 14.82 24.88
C VAL A 375 8.40 15.88 23.84
N ILE A 376 7.92 15.44 22.69
CA ILE A 376 7.51 16.32 21.58
C ILE A 376 6.05 16.73 21.78
N GLY A 377 5.76 17.41 22.89
CA GLY A 377 4.40 17.88 23.18
C GLY A 377 4.03 19.06 22.28
N ALA A 378 3.13 18.87 21.32
CA ALA A 378 2.45 19.97 20.65
C ALA A 378 1.03 20.18 21.20
N THR A 379 0.65 21.43 21.38
CA THR A 379 -0.75 21.81 21.61
C THR A 379 -1.61 21.30 20.45
N GLY A 380 -2.65 20.53 20.78
CA GLY A 380 -3.52 19.89 19.78
C GLY A 380 -3.26 18.39 19.53
N TRP A 381 -2.41 17.73 20.33
CA TRP A 381 -2.37 16.27 20.38
C TRP A 381 -3.67 15.72 20.98
N ALA A 382 -4.18 14.61 20.44
CA ALA A 382 -5.50 14.09 20.78
C ALA A 382 -5.60 13.60 22.23
N HIS A 383 -4.50 13.05 22.77
CA HIS A 383 -4.38 12.68 24.17
C HIS A 383 -3.09 13.23 24.79
N SER A 384 -3.17 13.65 26.06
CA SER A 384 -2.01 14.13 26.84
C SER A 384 -1.01 13.03 27.21
N SER A 385 -1.32 11.78 26.88
CA SER A 385 -0.47 10.60 27.03
C SER A 385 0.28 10.21 25.74
N ASP A 386 -0.04 10.83 24.61
CA ASP A 386 0.63 10.54 23.34
C ASP A 386 2.08 11.03 23.43
N ALA A 387 3.05 10.19 23.02
CA ALA A 387 4.48 10.50 23.10
C ALA A 387 5.15 10.76 21.73
N THR A 388 4.62 10.15 20.66
CA THR A 388 5.16 10.26 19.29
C THR A 388 4.04 10.21 18.27
N LYS A 389 3.84 11.29 17.49
CA LYS A 389 3.03 11.25 16.26
C LYS A 389 3.93 10.95 15.06
N ILE A 390 3.67 9.85 14.35
CA ILE A 390 4.34 9.51 13.08
C ILE A 390 3.36 9.83 11.95
N ASP A 391 3.44 11.04 11.40
CA ASP A 391 2.45 11.60 10.45
C ASP A 391 2.78 11.34 8.97
N GLY A 392 3.60 10.32 8.71
CA GLY A 392 4.06 9.91 7.38
C GLY A 392 5.50 9.38 7.40
N GLY A 393 5.69 8.13 6.98
CA GLY A 393 7.00 7.46 6.91
C GLY A 393 6.96 6.03 7.42
N ASP A 394 8.05 5.29 7.18
CA ASP A 394 8.23 3.92 7.69
C ASP A 394 8.66 3.92 9.17
N ILE A 395 8.29 2.87 9.91
CA ILE A 395 8.80 2.62 11.27
C ILE A 395 9.98 1.64 11.18
N TYR A 396 11.20 2.17 11.05
CA TYR A 396 12.43 1.37 11.12
C TYR A 396 12.78 1.03 12.58
N ALA A 397 12.21 -0.06 13.10
CA ALA A 397 12.48 -0.55 14.45
C ALA A 397 12.87 -2.04 14.44
N GLY A 398 13.82 -2.44 15.29
CA GLY A 398 14.18 -3.85 15.47
C GLY A 398 13.07 -4.68 16.13
N SER A 399 12.26 -4.05 16.97
CA SER A 399 11.02 -4.59 17.51
C SER A 399 10.07 -3.44 17.90
N VAL A 400 8.76 -3.69 17.79
CA VAL A 400 7.72 -2.77 18.30
C VAL A 400 6.93 -3.53 19.37
N THR A 401 7.21 -3.23 20.64
CA THR A 401 6.50 -3.82 21.79
C THR A 401 5.42 -2.85 22.24
N ALA A 402 4.16 -3.28 22.23
CA ALA A 402 3.03 -2.50 22.71
C ALA A 402 1.91 -3.43 23.22
N ASP A 403 1.21 -3.03 24.28
CA ASP A 403 0.06 -3.78 24.82
C ASP A 403 -1.06 -3.95 23.77
N ARG A 404 -1.18 -2.99 22.85
CA ARG A 404 -2.11 -3.04 21.72
C ARG A 404 -1.65 -2.12 20.58
N ILE A 405 -1.49 -2.68 19.39
CA ILE A 405 -1.36 -1.90 18.15
C ILE A 405 -2.76 -1.73 17.55
N THR A 406 -3.25 -0.50 17.43
CA THR A 406 -4.55 -0.19 16.80
C THR A 406 -4.29 0.51 15.47
N ALA A 407 -4.61 -0.14 14.36
CA ALA A 407 -4.46 0.42 13.02
C ALA A 407 -5.79 0.32 12.26
N THR A 408 -6.17 1.38 11.53
CA THR A 408 -7.41 1.41 10.73
C THR A 408 -7.34 0.44 9.54
N THR A 409 -6.15 0.26 8.97
CA THR A 409 -5.87 -0.73 7.92
C THR A 409 -4.47 -1.29 8.09
N LEU A 410 -4.28 -2.57 7.75
CA LEU A 410 -2.98 -3.22 7.57
C LEU A 410 -3.04 -3.94 6.22
N SER A 411 -2.63 -3.26 5.16
CA SER A 411 -2.81 -3.72 3.77
C SER A 411 -1.91 -4.90 3.38
N SER A 412 -0.77 -5.07 4.07
CA SER A 412 0.14 -6.19 3.88
C SER A 412 0.83 -6.54 5.20
N ILE A 413 0.77 -7.81 5.61
CA ILE A 413 1.49 -8.33 6.77
C ILE A 413 2.39 -9.48 6.29
N SER A 414 3.71 -9.28 6.39
CA SER A 414 4.72 -10.31 6.12
C SER A 414 5.55 -10.56 7.38
N ALA A 415 4.96 -11.27 8.34
CA ALA A 415 5.54 -11.50 9.66
C ALA A 415 5.26 -12.93 10.15
N ASN A 416 6.19 -13.49 10.93
CA ASN A 416 5.94 -14.70 11.70
C ASN A 416 5.15 -14.33 12.97
N LEU A 417 3.81 -14.36 12.87
CA LEU A 417 2.91 -13.92 13.94
C LEU A 417 2.76 -14.92 15.10
N GLY A 418 3.33 -16.13 15.01
CA GLY A 418 3.16 -17.17 16.01
C GLY A 418 1.68 -17.59 16.17
N SER A 419 1.11 -17.39 17.35
CA SER A 419 -0.29 -17.70 17.65
C SER A 419 -1.18 -16.46 17.53
N ILE A 420 -2.27 -16.56 16.75
CA ILE A 420 -3.22 -15.48 16.53
C ILE A 420 -4.53 -15.78 17.30
N THR A 421 -4.78 -15.05 18.38
CA THR A 421 -6.05 -15.10 19.11
C THR A 421 -6.97 -13.98 18.62
N ALA A 422 -7.86 -14.28 17.68
CA ALA A 422 -8.81 -13.32 17.11
C ALA A 422 -10.24 -13.89 17.11
N GLY A 423 -11.25 -13.02 17.28
CA GLY A 423 -12.66 -13.43 17.24
C GLY A 423 -13.12 -13.93 15.86
N SER A 424 -12.50 -13.44 14.79
CA SER A 424 -12.54 -14.03 13.46
C SER A 424 -11.27 -13.66 12.69
N ILE A 425 -10.84 -14.52 11.77
CA ILE A 425 -9.72 -14.27 10.85
C ILE A 425 -10.29 -14.33 9.43
N ASN A 426 -10.39 -13.18 8.76
CA ASN A 426 -10.85 -13.12 7.37
C ASN A 426 -9.64 -13.15 6.43
N ILE A 427 -9.38 -14.30 5.83
CA ILE A 427 -8.28 -14.48 4.87
C ILE A 427 -8.81 -14.20 3.47
N GLY A 428 -8.23 -13.22 2.79
CA GLY A 428 -8.62 -12.84 1.43
C GLY A 428 -8.33 -13.92 0.39
N SER A 429 -8.76 -13.69 -0.85
CA SER A 429 -8.50 -14.58 -1.98
C SER A 429 -6.99 -14.73 -2.24
N GLY A 430 -6.42 -15.93 -2.05
CA GLY A 430 -5.01 -16.19 -2.39
C GLY A 430 -4.23 -17.14 -1.48
N SER A 431 -4.88 -18.15 -0.87
CA SER A 431 -4.30 -19.22 -0.05
C SER A 431 -4.03 -18.89 1.43
N ALA A 432 -4.73 -19.60 2.32
CA ALA A 432 -4.22 -19.90 3.66
C ALA A 432 -3.27 -21.10 3.55
N LEU A 433 -1.95 -20.87 3.61
CA LEU A 433 -0.97 -21.96 3.70
C LEU A 433 -0.85 -22.38 5.17
N ILE A 434 -1.39 -23.55 5.51
CA ILE A 434 -1.37 -24.05 6.89
C ILE A 434 -0.21 -25.03 7.05
N ASN A 435 0.86 -24.56 7.69
CA ASN A 435 2.14 -25.23 7.92
C ASN A 435 2.91 -25.67 6.64
N ALA A 436 4.22 -25.84 6.77
CA ALA A 436 5.07 -26.34 5.68
C ALA A 436 4.83 -27.83 5.35
N ASP A 437 4.18 -28.56 6.26
CA ASP A 437 3.72 -29.94 6.08
C ASP A 437 2.25 -30.05 5.65
N GLY A 438 1.53 -28.94 5.51
CA GLY A 438 0.11 -28.89 5.14
C GLY A 438 -0.87 -29.23 6.27
N SER A 439 -0.41 -29.43 7.51
CA SER A 439 -1.26 -29.92 8.60
C SER A 439 -2.09 -28.81 9.27
N ALA A 440 -3.41 -29.01 9.32
CA ALA A 440 -4.37 -28.10 9.96
C ALA A 440 -5.23 -28.85 10.98
N VAL A 441 -5.12 -28.50 12.27
CA VAL A 441 -5.95 -29.09 13.33
C VAL A 441 -7.12 -28.15 13.64
N PHE A 442 -8.30 -28.49 13.14
CA PHE A 442 -9.53 -27.76 13.41
C PHE A 442 -10.39 -28.50 14.44
N THR A 443 -10.47 -27.95 15.66
CA THR A 443 -11.36 -28.48 16.70
C THR A 443 -12.74 -27.84 16.55
N SER A 444 -13.76 -28.62 16.22
CA SER A 444 -15.18 -28.19 16.13
C SER A 444 -15.48 -27.08 15.11
N VAL A 445 -15.04 -27.25 13.85
CA VAL A 445 -15.27 -26.28 12.75
C VAL A 445 -16.12 -26.89 11.63
N THR A 446 -17.13 -26.14 11.16
CA THR A 446 -17.87 -26.47 9.93
C THR A 446 -17.09 -26.01 8.69
N VAL A 447 -16.56 -26.95 7.92
CA VAL A 447 -15.85 -26.65 6.66
C VAL A 447 -16.85 -26.65 5.50
N THR A 448 -17.23 -25.46 5.02
CA THR A 448 -18.09 -25.30 3.84
C THR A 448 -17.23 -25.17 2.58
N ALA A 449 -17.04 -26.27 1.85
CA ALA A 449 -16.38 -26.23 0.55
C ALA A 449 -17.26 -25.50 -0.49
N GLN A 450 -16.77 -24.41 -1.06
CA GLN A 450 -17.37 -23.81 -2.24
C GLN A 450 -16.74 -24.39 -3.51
N ASN A 451 -17.61 -24.78 -4.45
CA ASN A 451 -17.37 -25.16 -5.85
C ASN A 451 -15.93 -25.63 -6.20
N GLY A 452 -15.66 -26.94 -6.02
CA GLY A 452 -14.40 -27.58 -6.43
C GLY A 452 -13.27 -27.67 -5.39
N SER A 453 -13.53 -27.33 -4.13
CA SER A 453 -12.53 -27.35 -3.05
C SER A 453 -12.52 -28.68 -2.26
N SER A 454 -11.36 -29.35 -2.22
CA SER A 454 -11.20 -30.67 -1.57
C SER A 454 -11.04 -30.58 -0.05
N ILE A 455 -11.63 -31.53 0.69
CA ILE A 455 -11.45 -31.69 2.14
C ILE A 455 -10.49 -32.86 2.35
N GLY A 456 -9.48 -32.73 3.23
CA GLY A 456 -8.34 -33.65 3.32
C GLY A 456 -8.69 -35.14 3.20
N GLY A 457 -8.10 -35.82 2.19
CA GLY A 457 -8.38 -37.23 1.87
C GLY A 457 -9.49 -37.45 0.84
N PHE A 458 -10.40 -36.49 0.65
CA PHE A 458 -11.47 -36.50 -0.36
C PHE A 458 -11.20 -35.45 -1.46
N THR A 459 -10.90 -35.90 -2.67
CA THR A 459 -10.83 -35.03 -3.85
C THR A 459 -12.25 -34.69 -4.31
N SER A 460 -12.58 -33.41 -4.38
CA SER A 460 -13.86 -32.92 -4.90
C SER A 460 -13.77 -32.56 -6.38
N GLY A 461 -14.32 -33.38 -7.25
CA GLY A 461 -14.61 -33.00 -8.63
C GLY A 461 -15.98 -32.30 -8.74
N SER A 462 -16.28 -31.74 -9.91
CA SER A 462 -17.59 -31.11 -10.21
C SER A 462 -18.78 -32.07 -10.16
N SER A 463 -18.55 -33.38 -9.99
CA SER A 463 -19.60 -34.42 -9.98
C SER A 463 -19.28 -35.62 -9.08
N ALA A 464 -18.23 -35.56 -8.26
CA ALA A 464 -17.80 -36.68 -7.40
C ALA A 464 -16.97 -36.22 -6.19
N LEU A 465 -17.04 -36.99 -5.11
CA LEU A 465 -16.08 -36.97 -4.00
C LEU A 465 -15.32 -38.31 -4.03
N THR A 466 -13.99 -38.29 -4.12
CA THR A 466 -13.17 -39.51 -4.23
C THR A 466 -12.10 -39.59 -3.14
N ALA A 467 -12.03 -40.73 -2.44
CA ALA A 467 -11.03 -41.04 -1.42
C ALA A 467 -10.62 -42.51 -1.53
N ASN A 468 -9.44 -42.88 -1.00
CA ASN A 468 -8.96 -44.26 -1.02
C ASN A 468 -9.86 -45.23 -0.24
N ASN A 469 -10.47 -44.76 0.85
CA ASN A 469 -11.50 -45.45 1.61
C ASN A 469 -12.57 -44.44 2.01
N ILE A 470 -13.85 -44.81 1.89
CA ILE A 470 -14.98 -43.99 2.34
C ILE A 470 -15.68 -44.78 3.44
N SER A 471 -15.55 -44.31 4.69
CA SER A 471 -16.31 -44.83 5.83
C SER A 471 -17.43 -43.84 6.15
N VAL A 472 -18.67 -44.32 6.19
CA VAL A 472 -19.85 -43.51 6.50
C VAL A 472 -20.42 -43.99 7.83
N GLY A 473 -20.58 -43.07 8.77
CA GLY A 473 -21.17 -43.32 10.09
C GLY A 473 -22.70 -43.38 10.01
N THR A 474 -23.38 -42.86 11.04
CA THR A 474 -24.85 -42.76 11.04
C THR A 474 -25.34 -41.74 10.00
N GLY A 475 -25.92 -42.22 8.90
CA GLY A 475 -26.48 -41.40 7.84
C GLY A 475 -26.85 -42.23 6.61
N ALA A 476 -27.52 -41.61 5.63
CA ALA A 476 -27.82 -42.23 4.35
C ALA A 476 -26.85 -41.74 3.25
N ILE A 477 -26.42 -42.65 2.37
CA ILE A 477 -25.74 -42.30 1.11
C ILE A 477 -26.76 -42.49 -0.01
N ALA A 478 -27.20 -41.43 -0.67
CA ALA A 478 -28.15 -41.52 -1.76
C ALA A 478 -27.69 -40.73 -2.98
N ASN A 479 -27.88 -41.30 -4.17
CA ASN A 479 -27.82 -40.54 -5.41
C ASN A 479 -29.08 -39.69 -5.55
N SER A 480 -28.94 -38.42 -5.95
CA SER A 480 -30.07 -37.48 -6.13
C SER A 480 -31.16 -37.98 -7.08
N ASN A 481 -30.80 -38.86 -8.02
CA ASN A 481 -31.71 -39.39 -9.03
C ASN A 481 -32.38 -40.71 -8.57
N GLY A 482 -32.24 -41.10 -7.30
CA GLY A 482 -32.89 -42.27 -6.69
C GLY A 482 -32.37 -43.63 -7.15
N HIS A 483 -31.47 -43.68 -8.15
CA HIS A 483 -31.01 -44.95 -8.75
C HIS A 483 -30.23 -45.85 -7.79
N TRP A 484 -29.60 -45.29 -6.75
CA TRP A 484 -29.04 -46.07 -5.67
C TRP A 484 -29.07 -45.29 -4.35
N SER A 485 -29.32 -46.00 -3.24
CA SER A 485 -29.13 -45.47 -1.89
C SER A 485 -28.81 -46.57 -0.88
N PHE A 486 -28.13 -46.19 0.20
CA PHE A 486 -27.95 -46.94 1.43
C PHE A 486 -28.53 -46.07 2.55
N ASN A 487 -29.56 -46.54 3.24
CA ASN A 487 -30.38 -45.75 4.14
C ASN A 487 -30.02 -46.04 5.60
N SER A 488 -30.27 -45.09 6.50
CA SER A 488 -29.93 -45.22 7.92
C SER A 488 -30.78 -46.24 8.69
N ASP A 489 -31.84 -46.78 8.09
CA ASP A 489 -32.66 -47.86 8.63
C ASP A 489 -32.15 -49.27 8.25
N GLY A 490 -31.02 -49.35 7.54
CA GLY A 490 -30.44 -50.61 7.05
C GLY A 490 -30.92 -51.03 5.65
N SER A 491 -31.97 -50.41 5.11
CA SER A 491 -32.41 -50.67 3.74
C SER A 491 -31.43 -50.08 2.72
N SER A 492 -31.32 -50.70 1.55
CA SER A 492 -30.61 -50.12 0.40
C SER A 492 -31.25 -50.51 -0.92
N GLN A 493 -31.08 -49.68 -1.94
CA GLN A 493 -31.62 -49.91 -3.28
C GLN A 493 -30.55 -49.67 -4.34
N LEU A 494 -30.62 -50.43 -5.43
CA LEU A 494 -29.75 -50.32 -6.60
C LEU A 494 -30.60 -50.38 -7.89
N ALA A 495 -30.03 -49.84 -8.97
CA ALA A 495 -30.63 -49.80 -10.32
C ALA A 495 -32.02 -49.13 -10.42
N GLY A 496 -32.37 -48.24 -9.48
CA GLY A 496 -33.68 -47.60 -9.38
C GLY A 496 -34.73 -48.54 -8.82
N ASP A 497 -34.50 -49.01 -7.59
CA ASP A 497 -35.37 -49.95 -6.84
C ASP A 497 -35.59 -51.31 -7.50
N ARG A 498 -34.72 -51.70 -8.44
CA ARG A 498 -34.75 -53.02 -9.09
C ARG A 498 -33.97 -54.09 -8.34
N ILE A 499 -33.07 -53.71 -7.44
CA ILE A 499 -32.52 -54.60 -6.43
C ILE A 499 -32.67 -53.84 -5.11
N ARG A 500 -33.40 -54.41 -4.15
CA ARG A 500 -33.66 -53.80 -2.86
C ARG A 500 -33.27 -54.76 -1.75
N PHE A 501 -32.36 -54.32 -0.90
CA PHE A 501 -32.13 -54.91 0.42
C PHE A 501 -33.09 -54.21 1.37
N GLN A 502 -34.02 -54.96 1.94
CA GLN A 502 -34.99 -54.44 2.88
C GLN A 502 -34.40 -54.33 4.29
N ASN A 503 -35.01 -53.51 5.14
CA ASN A 503 -34.52 -53.28 6.51
C ASN A 503 -34.77 -54.48 7.46
N ASP A 504 -35.59 -55.45 7.04
CA ASP A 504 -35.78 -56.75 7.67
C ASP A 504 -34.75 -57.82 7.23
N GLY A 505 -33.92 -57.51 6.22
CA GLY A 505 -32.85 -58.38 5.70
C GLY A 505 -33.15 -59.07 4.36
N ASP A 506 -34.38 -58.95 3.83
CA ASP A 506 -34.74 -59.55 2.55
C ASP A 506 -34.03 -58.90 1.36
N ILE A 507 -33.80 -59.69 0.30
CA ILE A 507 -33.32 -59.19 -1.00
C ILE A 507 -34.40 -59.43 -2.06
N THR A 508 -34.97 -58.34 -2.59
CA THR A 508 -35.87 -58.41 -3.75
C THR A 508 -35.14 -57.98 -5.02
N ILE A 509 -35.37 -58.71 -6.11
CA ILE A 509 -34.89 -58.37 -7.46
C ILE A 509 -36.11 -58.23 -8.36
N HIS A 510 -36.27 -57.08 -9.03
CA HIS A 510 -37.40 -56.75 -9.90
C HIS A 510 -36.92 -56.63 -11.34
N THR A 511 -37.66 -57.24 -12.28
CA THR A 511 -37.30 -57.30 -13.70
C THR A 511 -37.80 -56.10 -14.52
N ALA A 512 -38.85 -55.40 -14.06
CA ALA A 512 -39.40 -54.21 -14.71
C ALA A 512 -40.03 -53.21 -13.72
N THR A 513 -40.22 -51.96 -14.17
CA THR A 513 -40.64 -50.78 -13.39
C THR A 513 -42.12 -50.77 -12.96
N SER A 514 -42.73 -51.93 -12.71
CA SER A 514 -44.17 -52.05 -12.40
C SER A 514 -44.46 -53.29 -11.56
N ALA A 515 -43.99 -53.30 -10.29
CA ALA A 515 -44.54 -54.07 -9.16
C ALA A 515 -44.99 -55.53 -9.44
N SER A 516 -44.26 -56.29 -10.25
CA SER A 516 -44.63 -57.67 -10.61
C SER A 516 -43.39 -58.52 -10.86
N GLN A 517 -43.01 -59.24 -9.81
CA GLN A 517 -42.30 -60.52 -9.84
C GLN A 517 -41.00 -60.56 -10.68
N GLY A 518 -39.87 -60.22 -10.05
CA GLY A 518 -38.67 -61.04 -10.25
C GLY A 518 -38.65 -62.21 -9.26
N ILE A 519 -37.60 -63.03 -9.32
CA ILE A 519 -37.51 -64.28 -8.54
C ILE A 519 -37.47 -63.96 -7.05
N VAL A 520 -38.47 -64.43 -6.30
CA VAL A 520 -38.51 -64.30 -4.84
C VAL A 520 -38.36 -65.68 -4.20
N PHE A 521 -37.23 -65.89 -3.54
CA PHE A 521 -36.94 -67.08 -2.75
C PHE A 521 -37.46 -66.88 -1.32
N TYR A 522 -38.79 -66.90 -1.14
CA TYR A 522 -39.36 -66.84 0.21
C TYR A 522 -39.21 -68.17 0.93
N ASP A 523 -38.73 -68.12 2.18
CA ASP A 523 -39.10 -69.12 3.17
C ASP A 523 -40.58 -68.95 3.54
N ALA A 524 -41.21 -70.03 4.00
CA ALA A 524 -42.61 -70.01 4.39
C ALA A 524 -42.76 -70.39 5.86
N TYR A 525 -42.82 -69.40 6.78
CA TYR A 525 -43.56 -69.58 8.03
C TYR A 525 -44.14 -68.28 8.67
N SER A 526 -45.42 -68.01 8.38
CA SER A 526 -46.38 -67.22 9.21
C SER A 526 -46.09 -65.71 9.48
N SER A 527 -47.08 -64.81 9.58
CA SER A 527 -48.52 -64.88 9.29
C SER A 527 -49.08 -63.45 9.13
N GLY A 528 -49.40 -63.03 7.90
CA GLY A 528 -49.89 -61.67 7.63
C GLY A 528 -50.09 -61.45 6.13
N SER A 529 -51.07 -62.15 5.55
CA SER A 529 -51.28 -62.25 4.09
C SER A 529 -51.33 -60.89 3.35
N PRO A 530 -50.70 -60.83 2.17
CA PRO A 530 -51.49 -60.64 0.95
C PRO A 530 -51.96 -61.98 0.38
N SER A 531 -53.28 -62.12 0.24
CA SER A 531 -53.93 -63.38 -0.13
C SER A 531 -53.89 -63.64 -1.63
N HIS A 532 -53.52 -64.87 -2.00
CA HIS A 532 -53.86 -65.49 -3.27
C HIS A 532 -54.61 -66.81 -2.96
N SER A 533 -55.80 -66.68 -2.39
CA SER A 533 -56.57 -67.76 -1.75
C SER A 533 -56.85 -68.98 -2.64
N GLY A 534 -56.04 -70.04 -2.47
CA GLY A 534 -56.28 -71.36 -3.04
C GLY A 534 -55.34 -72.41 -2.44
N ASN A 535 -55.85 -73.62 -2.15
CA ASN A 535 -55.13 -74.70 -1.46
C ASN A 535 -54.06 -75.41 -2.32
N ASN A 536 -53.33 -74.70 -3.17
CA ASN A 536 -52.28 -75.31 -3.97
C ASN A 536 -51.10 -74.36 -4.22
N TRP A 537 -49.91 -74.80 -3.86
CA TRP A 537 -48.68 -74.39 -4.54
C TRP A 537 -48.77 -74.85 -6.00
N LYS A 538 -48.66 -73.91 -6.95
CA LYS A 538 -48.76 -74.20 -8.38
C LYS A 538 -47.85 -73.30 -9.19
N ILE A 539 -47.08 -73.92 -10.08
CA ILE A 539 -46.38 -73.21 -11.17
C ILE A 539 -47.36 -72.93 -12.34
N MET A 540 -48.49 -73.66 -12.44
CA MET A 540 -49.68 -73.30 -13.27
C MET A 540 -50.98 -73.83 -12.64
N ASN A 541 -52.09 -73.08 -12.74
CA ASN A 541 -53.34 -73.35 -12.00
C ASN A 541 -54.29 -74.38 -12.65
N GLY A 542 -55.08 -75.06 -11.81
CA GLY A 542 -56.34 -75.72 -12.13
C GLY A 542 -56.91 -76.50 -10.93
N SER A 543 -58.16 -76.28 -10.54
CA SER A 543 -58.84 -77.07 -9.50
C SER A 543 -60.31 -77.26 -9.87
N THR A 544 -60.80 -78.49 -9.78
CA THR A 544 -62.22 -78.82 -9.85
C THR A 544 -62.49 -80.05 -8.99
N VAL A 545 -63.74 -80.21 -8.53
CA VAL A 545 -64.14 -81.17 -7.51
C VAL A 545 -65.26 -82.03 -8.07
N ASP A 546 -65.12 -83.35 -8.02
CA ASP A 546 -66.16 -84.30 -8.42
C ASP A 546 -67.01 -84.76 -7.22
N GLY A 547 -68.26 -85.16 -7.50
CA GLY A 547 -69.39 -85.19 -6.57
C GLY A 547 -69.41 -86.26 -5.46
N ASP A 548 -68.25 -86.73 -5.00
CA ASP A 548 -68.08 -87.74 -3.93
C ASP A 548 -67.40 -87.16 -2.67
N GLY A 549 -66.47 -86.20 -2.83
CA GLY A 549 -65.79 -85.54 -1.71
C GLY A 549 -64.40 -86.05 -1.35
N SER A 550 -63.84 -87.01 -2.11
CA SER A 550 -62.42 -87.40 -2.02
C SER A 550 -61.56 -86.75 -3.11
N ALA A 551 -60.46 -86.08 -2.72
CA ALA A 551 -59.61 -85.30 -3.64
C ALA A 551 -58.45 -86.12 -4.23
N VAL A 552 -58.36 -86.18 -5.57
CA VAL A 552 -57.27 -86.85 -6.31
C VAL A 552 -56.41 -85.81 -7.03
N THR A 553 -55.11 -85.77 -6.71
CA THR A 553 -54.17 -84.78 -7.23
C THR A 553 -53.44 -85.26 -8.49
N GLY A 554 -53.81 -84.71 -9.66
CA GLY A 554 -53.07 -84.91 -10.92
C GLY A 554 -52.00 -83.84 -11.13
N SER A 555 -50.72 -84.18 -10.94
CA SER A 555 -49.58 -83.26 -11.12
C SER A 555 -48.90 -83.44 -12.47
N PHE A 556 -48.52 -82.35 -13.15
CA PHE A 556 -47.51 -82.42 -14.22
C PHE A 556 -46.14 -82.54 -13.57
N ASN A 557 -45.54 -83.73 -13.64
CA ASN A 557 -44.40 -84.12 -12.82
C ASN A 557 -43.32 -84.78 -13.68
N PHE A 558 -42.10 -84.22 -13.69
CA PHE A 558 -40.90 -84.96 -14.12
C PHE A 558 -40.47 -85.89 -12.98
N LEU A 559 -41.21 -86.97 -12.76
CA LEU A 559 -40.92 -87.94 -11.71
C LEU A 559 -39.75 -88.86 -12.09
N LYS A 560 -38.86 -89.07 -11.12
CA LYS A 560 -37.65 -89.86 -11.22
C LYS A 560 -37.85 -91.24 -10.57
N ASP A 561 -38.62 -92.09 -11.22
CA ASP A 561 -38.38 -93.53 -11.21
C ASP A 561 -38.81 -94.14 -12.56
N GLY A 562 -38.22 -95.28 -12.90
CA GLY A 562 -38.34 -95.87 -14.22
C GLY A 562 -39.50 -96.85 -14.33
N THR A 563 -39.97 -97.04 -15.57
CA THR A 563 -40.69 -98.24 -16.07
C THR A 563 -42.15 -98.45 -15.63
N ASN A 564 -43.04 -97.60 -16.16
CA ASN A 564 -44.25 -98.07 -16.87
C ASN A 564 -44.67 -97.02 -17.90
N GLU A 565 -44.22 -97.20 -19.14
CA GLU A 565 -44.16 -96.14 -20.16
C GLU A 565 -45.31 -96.25 -21.17
N PHE A 566 -46.15 -95.20 -21.27
CA PHE A 566 -47.22 -95.10 -22.25
C PHE A 566 -46.70 -94.40 -23.51
N ILE A 567 -46.26 -95.19 -24.50
CA ILE A 567 -45.68 -94.67 -25.74
C ILE A 567 -46.74 -94.67 -26.84
N ILE A 568 -47.10 -93.46 -27.31
CA ILE A 568 -47.76 -93.24 -28.60
C ILE A 568 -46.66 -92.94 -29.62
N THR A 569 -46.48 -93.83 -30.59
CA THR A 569 -45.65 -93.58 -31.78
C THR A 569 -46.52 -93.19 -32.96
N ASN A 570 -45.89 -92.61 -33.98
CA ASN A 570 -46.49 -92.26 -35.27
C ASN A 570 -47.05 -93.45 -36.08
N THR A 571 -46.84 -94.70 -35.66
CA THR A 571 -47.40 -95.91 -36.31
C THR A 571 -48.05 -96.92 -35.35
N SER A 572 -47.98 -96.73 -34.04
CA SER A 572 -48.58 -97.64 -33.05
C SER A 572 -48.70 -97.03 -31.65
N VAL A 573 -49.69 -97.47 -30.86
CA VAL A 573 -49.77 -97.24 -29.42
C VAL A 573 -49.32 -98.52 -28.71
N HIS A 574 -48.33 -98.43 -27.83
CA HIS A 574 -47.83 -99.59 -27.09
C HIS A 574 -48.48 -99.70 -25.71
N VAL A 575 -49.18 -100.81 -25.45
CA VAL A 575 -49.66 -101.19 -24.12
C VAL A 575 -48.76 -102.30 -23.57
N PRO A 576 -48.03 -102.08 -22.45
CA PRO A 576 -47.18 -103.09 -21.84
C PRO A 576 -47.95 -104.34 -21.39
N SER A 577 -47.24 -105.45 -21.22
CA SER A 577 -47.83 -106.69 -20.70
C SER A 577 -48.34 -106.49 -19.25
N ASN A 578 -49.51 -107.06 -18.98
CA ASN A 578 -50.30 -106.98 -17.74
C ASN A 578 -50.93 -105.59 -17.46
N SER A 579 -50.73 -104.60 -18.33
CA SER A 579 -51.46 -103.33 -18.29
C SER A 579 -52.83 -103.42 -18.96
N VAL A 580 -53.81 -102.68 -18.44
CA VAL A 580 -55.14 -102.48 -19.04
C VAL A 580 -55.21 -101.06 -19.61
N PHE A 581 -55.62 -100.93 -20.87
CA PHE A 581 -56.00 -99.67 -21.48
C PHE A 581 -57.53 -99.57 -21.51
N TYR A 582 -58.09 -98.79 -20.59
CA TYR A 582 -59.53 -98.58 -20.48
C TYR A 582 -60.03 -97.60 -21.56
N LEU A 583 -61.17 -97.92 -22.18
CA LEU A 583 -61.85 -97.05 -23.15
C LEU A 583 -63.07 -96.39 -22.49
N GLY A 584 -62.81 -95.40 -21.64
CA GLY A 584 -63.85 -94.64 -20.95
C GLY A 584 -63.28 -93.53 -20.07
N ILE A 585 -64.14 -92.66 -19.56
CA ILE A 585 -63.83 -91.65 -18.56
C ILE A 585 -64.72 -91.87 -17.33
N GLY A 586 -64.14 -91.78 -16.13
CA GLY A 586 -64.87 -91.99 -14.88
C GLY A 586 -65.11 -93.47 -14.53
N THR A 587 -66.01 -93.70 -13.57
CA THR A 587 -66.26 -95.01 -12.91
C THR A 587 -66.94 -96.05 -13.77
N ASP A 588 -67.51 -95.66 -14.91
CA ASP A 588 -68.36 -96.52 -15.75
C ASP A 588 -67.61 -97.01 -17.01
N ALA A 589 -66.28 -97.11 -16.92
CA ALA A 589 -65.39 -97.51 -18.03
C ALA A 589 -65.38 -99.04 -18.26
N ASP A 590 -66.56 -99.63 -18.47
CA ASP A 590 -66.80 -101.09 -18.54
C ASP A 590 -66.27 -101.79 -19.81
N THR A 591 -65.46 -101.12 -20.64
CA THR A 591 -64.77 -101.76 -21.78
C THR A 591 -63.31 -101.31 -21.90
N GLY A 592 -62.41 -102.23 -22.23
CA GLY A 592 -60.99 -101.92 -22.43
C GLY A 592 -60.18 -103.06 -23.03
N PHE A 593 -58.91 -102.81 -23.34
CA PHE A 593 -57.97 -103.81 -23.86
C PHE A 593 -56.90 -104.12 -22.80
N GLN A 594 -56.82 -105.37 -22.37
CA GLN A 594 -55.72 -105.86 -21.52
C GLN A 594 -54.78 -106.72 -22.36
N ARG A 595 -53.46 -106.45 -22.28
CA ARG A 595 -52.44 -107.31 -22.89
C ARG A 595 -51.89 -108.27 -21.84
N ASP A 596 -52.48 -109.45 -21.70
CA ASP A 596 -51.98 -110.46 -20.75
C ASP A 596 -51.07 -111.46 -21.48
N SER A 597 -49.77 -111.43 -21.13
CA SER A 597 -48.76 -112.42 -21.53
C SER A 597 -48.77 -112.82 -23.02
N GLY A 598 -48.89 -111.83 -23.92
CA GLY A 598 -48.87 -112.03 -25.37
C GLY A 598 -50.24 -112.24 -26.04
N ARG A 599 -51.35 -112.27 -25.27
CA ARG A 599 -52.72 -112.24 -25.80
C ARG A 599 -53.42 -110.94 -25.42
N MET A 600 -53.95 -110.23 -26.41
CA MET A 600 -54.85 -109.11 -26.18
C MET A 600 -56.25 -109.66 -25.88
N ARG A 601 -56.79 -109.32 -24.70
CA ARG A 601 -58.16 -109.65 -24.30
C ARG A 601 -58.97 -108.36 -24.23
N VAL A 602 -60.23 -108.42 -24.69
CA VAL A 602 -61.19 -107.36 -24.43
C VAL A 602 -61.78 -107.62 -23.05
N TYR A 603 -61.60 -106.66 -22.15
CA TYR A 603 -62.13 -106.69 -20.79
C TYR A 603 -63.51 -106.04 -20.79
N MET A 604 -64.52 -106.74 -20.27
CA MET A 604 -65.89 -106.24 -20.09
C MET A 604 -66.46 -106.73 -18.77
N VAL A 605 -67.28 -105.92 -18.11
CA VAL A 605 -67.96 -106.23 -16.85
C VAL A 605 -69.46 -106.00 -16.98
N ASN A 606 -70.25 -106.77 -16.23
CA ASN A 606 -71.72 -106.71 -16.10
C ASN A 606 -72.58 -106.62 -17.40
N GLN A 607 -72.97 -107.79 -17.92
CA GLN A 607 -74.15 -108.06 -18.77
C GLN A 607 -74.36 -107.24 -20.07
N SER A 608 -73.43 -106.37 -20.47
CA SER A 608 -73.48 -105.65 -21.74
C SER A 608 -73.14 -106.57 -22.92
N ALA A 609 -74.10 -106.87 -23.79
CA ALA A 609 -73.91 -107.76 -24.93
C ALA A 609 -73.56 -107.01 -26.23
N MET A 610 -72.43 -107.36 -26.85
CA MET A 610 -72.10 -106.90 -28.22
C MET A 610 -72.76 -107.78 -29.28
N TYR A 611 -73.63 -107.19 -30.10
CA TYR A 611 -74.11 -107.79 -31.35
C TYR A 611 -73.15 -107.45 -32.51
N PRO A 612 -72.56 -108.43 -33.21
CA PRO A 612 -71.88 -108.19 -34.48
C PRO A 612 -72.91 -108.01 -35.60
N ASN A 613 -72.78 -106.93 -36.37
CA ASN A 613 -73.54 -106.72 -37.60
C ASN A 613 -72.67 -107.12 -38.82
N GLN A 614 -73.32 -107.68 -39.85
CA GLN A 614 -72.76 -108.27 -41.08
C GLN A 614 -72.11 -109.68 -40.92
N GLY A 615 -72.16 -110.54 -41.95
CA GLY A 615 -72.52 -110.28 -43.35
C GLY A 615 -73.39 -111.34 -44.04
N SER A 616 -74.16 -110.88 -45.02
CA SER A 616 -75.02 -111.68 -45.90
C SER A 616 -74.25 -112.29 -47.07
N THR A 617 -74.67 -113.48 -47.51
CA THR A 617 -75.05 -113.74 -48.92
C THR A 617 -76.27 -114.67 -48.91
N SER A 618 -77.30 -114.54 -49.75
CA SER A 618 -77.63 -113.44 -50.68
C SER A 618 -79.11 -113.57 -51.10
N ALA A 619 -79.91 -112.52 -50.86
CA ALA A 619 -81.14 -112.16 -51.61
C ALA A 619 -82.32 -113.19 -51.59
N THR A 620 -83.61 -112.82 -51.68
CA THR A 620 -84.32 -111.57 -52.01
C THR A 620 -85.66 -111.50 -51.24
N GLY A 621 -86.14 -110.30 -50.87
CA GLY A 621 -87.50 -110.08 -50.35
C GLY A 621 -87.58 -110.10 -48.82
N ASN A 622 -87.17 -109.05 -48.10
CA ASN A 622 -87.87 -107.77 -47.97
C ASN A 622 -89.39 -107.92 -47.76
N GLY A 623 -89.80 -107.79 -46.49
CA GLY A 623 -91.19 -107.75 -46.02
C GLY A 623 -91.41 -106.77 -44.87
N TYR A 624 -90.57 -105.73 -44.74
CA TYR A 624 -90.97 -104.49 -44.05
C TYR A 624 -91.68 -103.58 -45.04
N ASP A 625 -92.87 -104.02 -45.47
CA ASP A 625 -93.87 -103.21 -46.15
C ASP A 625 -95.26 -103.74 -45.75
N LEU A 626 -96.19 -102.84 -45.45
CA LEU A 626 -97.53 -103.12 -44.92
C LEU A 626 -98.59 -102.68 -45.95
N GLY A 627 -98.63 -103.35 -47.11
CA GLY A 627 -99.43 -102.94 -48.28
C GLY A 627 -100.22 -104.07 -48.96
N ARG A 628 -101.35 -103.73 -49.61
CA ARG A 628 -102.32 -104.66 -50.23
C ARG A 628 -102.33 -104.62 -51.76
N SER A 629 -102.66 -105.75 -52.39
CA SER A 629 -103.59 -105.84 -53.54
C SER A 629 -104.13 -107.28 -53.62
N THR A 630 -105.35 -107.60 -53.20
CA THR A 630 -106.68 -107.39 -53.83
C THR A 630 -106.98 -108.19 -55.11
N ALA A 631 -107.91 -109.13 -54.96
CA ALA A 631 -108.83 -109.69 -55.96
C ALA A 631 -108.38 -110.83 -56.92
N LYS A 632 -108.82 -112.03 -56.53
CA LYS A 632 -109.66 -113.00 -57.29
C LYS A 632 -109.03 -114.08 -58.18
N TRP A 633 -109.53 -115.30 -57.91
CA TRP A 633 -109.45 -116.56 -58.69
C TRP A 633 -108.07 -117.24 -58.72
N ARG A 634 -107.95 -118.58 -58.68
CA ARG A 634 -108.93 -119.69 -58.59
C ARG A 634 -108.26 -120.93 -57.96
N LYS A 635 -109.04 -121.89 -57.47
CA LYS A 635 -108.56 -123.26 -57.22
C LYS A 635 -108.01 -123.87 -58.52
N LEU A 636 -106.83 -124.48 -58.43
CA LEU A 636 -106.31 -125.55 -59.28
C LEU A 636 -105.58 -126.49 -58.30
N TYR A 637 -106.22 -127.49 -57.69
CA TYR A 637 -106.56 -128.84 -58.21
C TYR A 637 -105.37 -129.66 -58.72
N VAL A 638 -105.44 -130.97 -58.47
CA VAL A 638 -104.42 -132.01 -58.72
C VAL A 638 -103.27 -131.96 -57.68
N VAL A 639 -103.10 -132.89 -56.74
CA VAL A 639 -103.65 -134.26 -56.53
C VAL A 639 -103.32 -135.24 -57.65
N GLN A 640 -102.15 -135.89 -57.58
CA GLN A 640 -102.08 -137.29 -57.13
C GLN A 640 -100.64 -137.76 -56.85
N SER A 641 -100.54 -138.80 -56.02
CA SER A 641 -99.46 -139.81 -55.90
C SER A 641 -98.35 -139.80 -56.98
N ASN A 642 -97.06 -139.90 -56.68
CA ASN A 642 -96.41 -140.42 -55.46
C ASN A 642 -95.01 -139.80 -55.25
N VAL A 643 -94.49 -139.99 -54.03
CA VAL A 643 -93.12 -139.76 -53.56
C VAL A 643 -92.66 -138.30 -53.39
N GLY A 644 -92.36 -138.00 -52.12
CA GLY A 644 -91.14 -137.37 -51.61
C GLY A 644 -90.28 -136.45 -52.48
N ASP A 645 -89.99 -135.30 -51.88
CA ASP A 645 -88.99 -134.29 -52.21
C ASP A 645 -89.07 -133.64 -53.60
N LEU A 646 -89.49 -132.37 -53.58
CA LEU A 646 -89.01 -131.36 -54.51
C LEU A 646 -88.85 -130.01 -53.81
N VAL A 647 -87.85 -129.90 -52.94
CA VAL A 647 -87.24 -128.59 -52.61
C VAL A 647 -86.19 -128.34 -53.68
N MET A 648 -86.40 -127.32 -54.52
CA MET A 648 -85.56 -127.10 -55.68
C MET A 648 -84.20 -126.50 -55.28
N ASP A 649 -83.16 -127.25 -55.62
CA ASP A 649 -81.75 -126.93 -55.44
C ASP A 649 -81.30 -125.77 -56.36
N ASN A 650 -80.19 -125.17 -55.96
CA ASN A 650 -79.40 -124.18 -56.68
C ASN A 650 -78.94 -124.74 -58.04
N GLN A 651 -79.71 -124.50 -59.11
CA GLN A 651 -79.44 -125.09 -60.42
C GLN A 651 -78.09 -124.66 -61.00
N SER A 652 -77.22 -125.65 -61.24
CA SER A 652 -76.55 -125.78 -62.53
C SER A 652 -77.40 -126.65 -63.47
N ASP A 653 -77.80 -126.08 -64.60
CA ASP A 653 -78.21 -126.75 -65.84
C ASP A 653 -79.54 -127.58 -65.93
N ALA A 654 -80.65 -126.83 -65.99
CA ALA A 654 -81.44 -126.66 -67.22
C ALA A 654 -82.47 -127.72 -67.74
N ARG A 655 -83.61 -127.14 -68.21
CA ARG A 655 -84.63 -127.66 -69.18
C ARG A 655 -85.60 -128.74 -68.65
N TRP A 656 -86.89 -128.48 -68.39
CA TRP A 656 -88.00 -127.96 -69.24
C TRP A 656 -88.45 -128.90 -70.38
N ILE A 657 -89.70 -128.69 -70.87
CA ILE A 657 -90.31 -129.19 -72.15
C ILE A 657 -90.92 -130.62 -72.06
N LEU A 658 -92.16 -130.94 -72.48
CA LEU A 658 -93.22 -130.16 -73.17
C LEU A 658 -94.67 -130.71 -72.94
N ARG A 659 -95.63 -130.09 -73.65
CA ARG A 659 -97.09 -130.30 -73.72
C ARG A 659 -97.56 -131.63 -74.35
N GLU A 660 -98.84 -131.92 -74.10
CA GLU A 660 -99.87 -132.61 -74.92
C GLU A 660 -99.48 -133.36 -76.21
N GLN A 661 -100.02 -134.57 -76.34
CA GLN A 661 -101.06 -134.94 -77.33
C GLN A 661 -101.87 -136.15 -76.80
N PRO A 662 -103.06 -136.47 -77.34
CA PRO A 662 -104.09 -137.29 -76.68
C PRO A 662 -104.17 -138.74 -77.19
N ASP A 663 -105.03 -139.55 -76.57
CA ASP A 663 -106.15 -140.30 -77.20
C ASP A 663 -106.72 -141.33 -76.18
N CYS A 664 -108.05 -141.44 -76.01
CA CYS A 664 -108.95 -142.40 -76.69
C CYS A 664 -108.56 -143.88 -76.41
N ILE A 665 -109.47 -144.86 -76.23
CA ILE A 665 -110.91 -144.91 -76.49
C ILE A 665 -111.54 -146.14 -75.76
N LEU A 666 -112.88 -146.18 -75.70
CA LEU A 666 -113.78 -147.35 -75.52
C LEU A 666 -113.40 -148.59 -74.67
N ALA A 667 -114.32 -148.90 -73.76
CA ALA A 667 -115.03 -150.17 -73.63
C ALA A 667 -114.27 -151.51 -73.37
N ARG A 668 -114.59 -152.05 -72.18
CA ARG A 668 -114.92 -153.46 -71.87
C ARG A 668 -113.81 -154.52 -71.81
N ASN A 669 -113.89 -155.27 -70.70
CA ASN A 669 -113.58 -156.70 -70.50
C ASN A 669 -112.11 -157.17 -70.44
N CYS A 670 -111.55 -157.26 -69.22
CA CYS A 670 -111.43 -158.51 -68.41
C CYS A 670 -110.57 -158.25 -67.15
N LYS A 671 -110.98 -158.67 -65.93
CA LYS A 671 -110.57 -159.92 -65.24
C LYS A 671 -109.08 -160.25 -65.39
N THR A 672 -108.24 -160.35 -64.35
CA THR A 672 -108.35 -160.32 -62.86
C THR A 672 -106.94 -159.92 -62.33
N GLN A 673 -106.63 -159.47 -61.09
CA GLN A 673 -107.20 -159.70 -59.76
C GLN A 673 -106.63 -158.68 -58.73
N LYS A 674 -107.42 -158.31 -57.71
CA LYS A 674 -107.03 -157.84 -56.34
C LYS A 674 -106.53 -156.43 -55.98
N THR A 675 -106.01 -155.55 -56.84
CA THR A 675 -105.29 -154.33 -56.35
C THR A 675 -105.79 -152.99 -56.92
N TYR A 676 -105.77 -151.92 -56.09
CA TYR A 676 -105.94 -150.46 -56.35
C TYR A 676 -107.25 -149.74 -55.95
N LYS A 677 -107.06 -148.40 -55.82
CA LYS A 677 -108.00 -147.28 -55.62
C LYS A 677 -108.63 -147.13 -54.24
N LEU A 678 -108.38 -145.98 -53.62
CA LEU A 678 -109.14 -145.42 -52.51
C LEU A 678 -109.43 -143.95 -52.84
N ASP A 679 -110.70 -143.56 -52.74
CA ASP A 679 -111.20 -142.18 -52.87
C ASP A 679 -112.56 -142.07 -52.17
N MET A 680 -112.83 -140.95 -51.49
CA MET A 680 -114.12 -140.50 -50.89
C MET A 680 -114.02 -138.97 -50.70
N THR A 681 -114.87 -138.05 -51.16
CA THR A 681 -116.30 -137.96 -51.57
C THR A 681 -117.29 -137.54 -50.46
N GLU A 682 -118.53 -137.18 -50.86
CA GLU A 682 -119.47 -136.30 -50.14
C GLU A 682 -120.79 -136.99 -49.72
N THR A 683 -121.71 -136.20 -49.12
CA THR A 683 -123.19 -136.20 -49.28
C THR A 683 -124.14 -137.28 -48.67
N SER A 684 -125.19 -136.76 -48.00
CA SER A 684 -126.63 -137.13 -47.92
C SER A 684 -127.18 -138.59 -47.88
N ASP A 685 -128.21 -138.73 -47.02
CA ASP A 685 -129.44 -139.55 -47.15
C ASP A 685 -129.44 -141.07 -46.89
N TYR A 686 -130.67 -141.64 -46.89
CA TYR A 686 -131.20 -142.73 -46.06
C TYR A 686 -131.41 -144.05 -46.88
N ASN A 687 -131.46 -145.19 -46.16
CA ASN A 687 -131.92 -146.56 -46.54
C ASN A 687 -130.97 -147.58 -47.22
N ASN A 688 -131.00 -148.79 -46.63
CA ASN A 688 -130.62 -150.13 -47.13
C ASN A 688 -129.16 -150.39 -47.59
N GLU A 689 -128.53 -151.54 -47.33
CA GLU A 689 -129.00 -152.74 -46.61
C GLU A 689 -127.80 -153.52 -46.02
N THR A 690 -128.08 -154.13 -44.87
CA THR A 690 -127.47 -155.33 -44.26
C THR A 690 -126.50 -156.18 -45.10
N TRP A 691 -125.40 -156.61 -44.46
CA TRP A 691 -124.94 -157.99 -44.24
C TRP A 691 -123.93 -157.86 -43.08
N GLU A 692 -124.23 -158.17 -41.82
CA GLU A 692 -124.60 -159.50 -41.28
C GLU A 692 -123.82 -160.63 -41.95
N ASP A 693 -122.69 -161.02 -41.37
CA ASP A 693 -122.56 -162.29 -40.63
C ASP A 693 -121.19 -162.23 -39.89
N SER A 694 -121.02 -162.60 -38.63
CA SER A 694 -121.51 -163.74 -37.84
C SER A 694 -120.74 -165.06 -38.09
N VAL A 695 -119.97 -165.43 -37.06
CA VAL A 695 -119.47 -166.76 -36.68
C VAL A 695 -118.73 -167.61 -37.74
N GLU A 696 -117.40 -167.43 -37.84
CA GLU A 696 -116.36 -168.33 -37.29
C GLU A 696 -114.96 -167.70 -37.39
#